data_AF-A0AAD5M7L4-F1
#
_entry.id   AF-A0AAD5M7L4-F1
#
_cell.length_a   1.000
_cell.length_b   1.000
_cell.length_c   1.000
_cell.angle_alpha   90.00
_cell.angle_beta   90.00
_cell.angle_gamma   90.00
#
_symmetry.space_group_name_H-M   'P 1'
#
loop_
_entity.id
_entity.type
_entity.pdbx_description
1 polymer ?
#
loop_
_entity_poly.entity_id
_entity_poly.type
_entity_poly.pdbx_seq_one_letter_code
_entity_poly.pdbx_strand_id
1 'polypeptide(L)'
;MRPACPPSPASSRRRWRHGQQLLVSTLFLALLALAFAFAPASARMHASERRHLREKARAMFYHGYRSYMDHAFPWDELKPLSCEGRRWDRRERGDLDDVLGGYALTLVDSLDTLAVLGDRDEFLRAVRLVVEHVHFDRDVTVSVFEATIRVIGGLLSAHLIASPEHLGVLTADEYSGELLALAVDLGRRLLPAFETPTELPVHRVHLQRGLTRGAPTVTCPAAAGSLLVEFSYLSRLSNISTFETKARNAVLALWRRRSDLDLLGSAIDVVSGEWLASNVGIGAGIDSFFEYLFKYHLVSGSARWLAMFNASYHAVETHVNHDGLHIEVDMNHGRRLVRSHRVSALQAFWPGLQVLAGDVSRAVRGHDKLFSLWNRFGAMPELVDMATPQAPGVIHWARTSPLRPELIESTYHLYQATRDHKYLKIGRKLLEDIERVSRVPCGYAAVGNIHTLSVEDRMDSYFLSETVKYLYLLFSEDPDEIVPAMNVPTPANASATRRSRPLKTADVVFSTEGHVLLLDHSLFDRSRGPGAAADRNTFACENVRSHAAASRPTTEISYVPIGVSVRQRDAHVATMVAAPATFGMQLGPLGVVVEAPLSLLLAVPSEPHSALQEACAPIPLAQRALVRGRVVMVRRGSCAFARKAMVLQEAGAMGVVIVNNKKTPMSPGNSAGRQYVMMDDRQRLGANVKVPVVMISMADAAELRRQLVLRTQAESDDDLADSRNRATVNRSDDERSEDSEDELESKEEGGEIVVALSAWLH
;
A
#
# COMPACT_ATOMS: atom_id res chain seq x y z
N MET A 1 -72.23 43.31 -48.81
CA MET A 1 -71.10 42.57 -49.40
C MET A 1 -69.88 42.70 -48.50
N ARG A 2 -69.50 41.62 -47.82
CA ARG A 2 -68.13 41.13 -47.51
C ARG A 2 -68.27 40.09 -46.38
N PRO A 3 -67.77 38.85 -46.56
CA PRO A 3 -67.98 37.75 -45.63
C PRO A 3 -67.01 37.86 -44.44
N ALA A 4 -67.49 37.53 -43.24
CA ALA A 4 -66.64 37.39 -42.07
C ALA A 4 -65.95 36.01 -42.09
N CYS A 5 -64.62 36.05 -41.96
CA CYS A 5 -63.70 34.91 -41.93
C CYS A 5 -63.99 33.91 -40.78
N PRO A 6 -63.60 32.63 -40.92
CA PRO A 6 -63.66 31.66 -39.84
C PRO A 6 -62.55 31.88 -38.80
N PRO A 7 -62.74 31.48 -37.53
CA PRO A 7 -61.71 31.57 -36.50
C PRO A 7 -60.57 30.55 -36.72
N SER A 8 -59.35 30.96 -36.40
CA SER A 8 -58.11 30.20 -36.66
C SER A 8 -57.87 29.05 -35.66
N PRO A 9 -57.18 27.96 -36.07
CA PRO A 9 -56.99 26.74 -35.27
C PRO A 9 -55.76 26.81 -34.36
N ALA A 10 -55.48 27.95 -33.74
CA ALA A 10 -54.23 28.17 -33.00
C ALA A 10 -54.31 27.89 -31.48
N SER A 11 -55.51 27.79 -30.89
CA SER A 11 -55.67 27.64 -29.43
C SER A 11 -55.70 26.20 -28.92
N SER A 12 -56.01 25.20 -29.76
CA SER A 12 -56.08 23.78 -29.35
C SER A 12 -54.72 23.08 -29.31
N ARG A 13 -53.77 23.46 -30.18
CA ARG A 13 -52.43 22.85 -30.25
C ARG A 13 -51.51 23.22 -29.09
N ARG A 14 -51.67 24.40 -28.47
CA ARG A 14 -50.87 24.82 -27.30
C ARG A 14 -51.25 24.08 -26.01
N ARG A 15 -52.54 23.82 -25.78
CA ARG A 15 -53.00 23.03 -24.61
C ARG A 15 -52.56 21.56 -24.70
N TRP A 16 -52.58 20.98 -25.91
CA TRP A 16 -52.10 19.61 -26.12
C TRP A 16 -50.58 19.47 -25.92
N ARG A 17 -49.77 20.42 -26.37
CA ARG A 17 -48.31 20.41 -26.17
C ARG A 17 -47.90 20.58 -24.70
N HIS A 18 -48.59 21.43 -23.94
CA HIS A 18 -48.32 21.57 -22.50
C HIS A 18 -48.76 20.34 -21.69
N GLY A 19 -49.88 19.70 -22.05
CA GLY A 19 -50.30 18.44 -21.42
C GLY A 19 -49.32 17.29 -21.68
N GLN A 20 -48.79 17.18 -22.90
CA GLN A 20 -47.75 16.19 -23.24
C GLN A 20 -46.42 16.46 -22.54
N GLN A 21 -45.99 17.72 -22.42
CA GLN A 21 -44.76 18.07 -21.69
C GLN A 21 -44.88 17.75 -20.18
N LEU A 22 -46.02 18.06 -19.55
CA LEU A 22 -46.28 17.71 -18.15
C LEU A 22 -46.28 16.19 -17.94
N LEU A 23 -46.93 15.42 -18.81
CA LEU A 23 -46.94 13.96 -18.77
C LEU A 23 -45.54 13.36 -18.91
N VAL A 24 -44.74 13.83 -19.87
CA VAL A 24 -43.36 13.38 -20.07
C VAL A 24 -42.48 13.74 -18.89
N SER A 25 -42.60 14.95 -18.33
CA SER A 25 -41.85 15.35 -17.13
C SER A 25 -42.25 14.53 -15.90
N THR A 26 -43.55 14.23 -15.71
CA THR A 26 -43.99 13.35 -14.62
C THR A 26 -43.56 11.91 -14.81
N LEU A 27 -43.58 11.37 -16.04
CA LEU A 27 -43.09 10.03 -16.33
C LEU A 27 -41.57 9.95 -16.13
N PHE A 28 -40.84 10.98 -16.53
CA PHE A 28 -39.39 11.08 -16.35
C PHE A 28 -39.02 11.17 -14.87
N LEU A 29 -39.72 11.98 -14.08
CA LEU A 29 -39.55 12.04 -12.62
C LEU A 29 -39.93 10.73 -11.93
N ALA A 30 -41.00 10.05 -12.38
CA ALA A 30 -41.40 8.75 -11.86
C ALA A 30 -40.41 7.64 -12.23
N LEU A 31 -39.84 7.66 -13.44
CA LEU A 31 -38.77 6.77 -13.87
C LEU A 31 -37.46 7.07 -13.16
N LEU A 32 -37.13 8.34 -12.88
CA LEU A 32 -35.99 8.70 -12.04
C LEU A 32 -36.19 8.23 -10.60
N ALA A 33 -37.39 8.40 -10.04
CA ALA A 33 -37.73 7.91 -8.71
C ALA A 33 -37.70 6.38 -8.63
N LEU A 34 -38.17 5.67 -9.67
CA LEU A 34 -38.02 4.23 -9.78
C LEU A 34 -36.55 3.83 -9.94
N ALA A 35 -35.77 4.54 -10.75
CA ALA A 35 -34.34 4.29 -10.92
C ALA A 35 -33.54 4.55 -9.63
N PHE A 36 -33.97 5.50 -8.78
CA PHE A 36 -33.43 5.70 -7.43
C PHE A 36 -33.93 4.65 -6.43
N ALA A 37 -35.15 4.14 -6.58
CA ALA A 37 -35.71 3.07 -5.73
C ALA A 37 -35.17 1.67 -6.09
N PHE A 38 -34.74 1.46 -7.34
CA PHE A 38 -34.17 0.22 -7.86
C PHE A 38 -32.67 0.33 -8.19
N ALA A 39 -32.02 1.47 -7.90
CA ALA A 39 -30.57 1.50 -7.81
C ALA A 39 -30.19 0.41 -6.80
N PRO A 40 -29.29 -0.54 -7.14
CA PRO A 40 -28.82 -1.49 -6.17
C PRO A 40 -28.02 -0.67 -5.15
N ALA A 41 -28.70 -0.21 -4.10
CA ALA A 41 -28.04 0.08 -2.85
C ALA A 41 -27.22 -1.17 -2.57
N SER A 42 -25.89 -1.08 -2.65
CA SER A 42 -25.01 -2.16 -2.23
C SER A 42 -25.48 -2.54 -0.83
N ALA A 43 -26.26 -3.63 -0.74
CA ALA A 43 -26.97 -3.95 0.49
C ALA A 43 -25.93 -4.06 1.59
N ARG A 44 -26.00 -3.19 2.60
CA ARG A 44 -25.03 -3.19 3.69
C ARG A 44 -25.07 -4.58 4.33
N MET A 45 -23.92 -5.25 4.38
CA MET A 45 -23.73 -6.46 5.19
C MET A 45 -24.20 -6.18 6.62
N HIS A 46 -25.05 -7.05 7.15
CA HIS A 46 -25.61 -6.89 8.48
C HIS A 46 -24.55 -7.15 9.56
N ALA A 47 -24.63 -6.47 10.71
CA ALA A 47 -23.62 -6.61 11.77
C ALA A 47 -23.49 -8.06 12.29
N SER A 48 -24.61 -8.80 12.37
CA SER A 48 -24.58 -10.21 12.77
C SER A 48 -23.91 -11.12 11.74
N GLU A 49 -24.09 -10.85 10.44
CA GLU A 49 -23.41 -11.57 9.36
C GLU A 49 -21.90 -11.31 9.43
N ARG A 50 -21.51 -10.04 9.60
CA ARG A 50 -20.10 -9.64 9.75
C ARG A 50 -19.44 -10.34 10.94
N ARG A 51 -20.09 -10.33 12.12
CA ARG A 51 -19.61 -11.04 13.30
C ARG A 51 -19.49 -12.55 13.05
N HIS A 52 -20.48 -13.16 12.39
CA HIS A 52 -20.42 -14.58 12.04
C HIS A 52 -19.21 -14.90 11.16
N LEU A 53 -18.93 -14.08 10.14
CA LEU A 53 -17.77 -14.26 9.27
C LEU A 53 -16.44 -14.05 10.01
N ARG A 54 -16.36 -13.10 10.94
CA ARG A 54 -15.21 -12.92 11.82
C ARG A 54 -14.93 -14.17 12.66
N GLU A 55 -15.96 -14.72 13.32
CA GLU A 55 -15.80 -15.95 14.11
C GLU A 55 -15.48 -17.17 13.23
N LYS A 56 -15.96 -17.19 11.98
CA LYS A 56 -15.60 -18.23 11.01
C LYS A 56 -14.12 -18.14 10.59
N ALA A 57 -13.60 -16.94 10.36
CA ALA A 57 -12.16 -16.73 10.12
C ALA A 57 -11.33 -17.13 11.36
N ARG A 58 -11.79 -16.81 12.57
CA ARG A 58 -11.17 -17.26 13.82
C ARG A 58 -11.17 -18.80 13.92
N ALA A 59 -12.28 -19.45 13.62
CA ALA A 59 -12.36 -20.92 13.63
C ALA A 59 -11.45 -21.56 12.57
N MET A 60 -11.32 -20.94 11.40
CA MET A 60 -10.39 -21.33 10.35
C MET A 60 -8.94 -21.27 10.84
N PHE A 61 -8.55 -20.19 11.53
CA PHE A 61 -7.23 -20.09 12.15
C PHE A 61 -6.96 -21.26 13.10
N TYR A 62 -7.84 -21.47 14.10
CA TYR A 62 -7.60 -22.53 15.09
C TYR A 62 -7.69 -23.94 14.51
N HIS A 63 -8.46 -24.17 13.45
CA HIS A 63 -8.46 -25.47 12.75
C HIS A 63 -7.09 -25.74 12.14
N GLY A 64 -6.51 -24.79 11.40
CA GLY A 64 -5.17 -24.93 10.83
C GLY A 64 -4.07 -24.96 11.90
N TYR A 65 -4.10 -24.02 12.85
CA TYR A 65 -3.13 -23.89 13.94
C TYR A 65 -3.08 -25.13 14.83
N ARG A 66 -4.23 -25.62 15.32
CA ARG A 66 -4.25 -26.82 16.17
C ARG A 66 -3.83 -28.06 15.40
N SER A 67 -4.25 -28.19 14.14
CA SER A 67 -3.78 -29.31 13.29
C SER A 67 -2.26 -29.28 13.12
N TYR A 68 -1.66 -28.10 12.95
CA TYR A 68 -0.21 -27.96 12.94
C TYR A 68 0.41 -28.37 14.28
N MET A 69 -0.13 -27.89 15.40
CA MET A 69 0.37 -28.23 16.74
C MET A 69 0.29 -29.73 17.05
N ASP A 70 -0.78 -30.40 16.59
CA ASP A 70 -1.03 -31.82 16.88
C ASP A 70 -0.24 -32.77 15.97
N HIS A 71 0.00 -32.37 14.71
CA HIS A 71 0.51 -33.28 13.67
C HIS A 71 1.89 -32.90 13.12
N ALA A 72 2.28 -31.63 13.22
CA ALA A 72 3.47 -31.12 12.54
C ALA A 72 4.49 -30.50 13.49
N PHE A 73 4.10 -29.85 14.59
CA PHE A 73 5.06 -29.28 15.54
C PHE A 73 6.03 -30.35 16.07
N PRO A 74 7.37 -30.10 16.12
CA PRO A 74 8.07 -28.83 15.87
C PRO A 74 8.62 -28.65 14.44
N TRP A 75 8.11 -29.40 13.47
CA TRP A 75 8.48 -29.23 12.05
C TRP A 75 7.95 -27.90 11.48
N ASP A 76 8.44 -27.53 10.30
CA ASP A 76 8.26 -26.17 9.78
C ASP A 76 6.83 -25.91 9.29
N GLU A 77 6.22 -26.86 8.57
CA GLU A 77 4.87 -26.72 8.01
C GLU A 77 4.05 -27.99 8.16
N LEU A 78 2.75 -27.90 7.91
CA LEU A 78 1.81 -29.01 7.97
C LEU A 78 1.53 -29.56 6.57
N LYS A 79 1.49 -30.89 6.49
CA LYS A 79 0.91 -31.65 5.39
C LYS A 79 -0.51 -32.12 5.79
N PRO A 80 -1.55 -31.37 5.39
CA PRO A 80 -2.88 -31.50 5.96
C PRO A 80 -3.71 -32.69 5.43
N LEU A 81 -3.28 -33.35 4.34
CA LEU A 81 -3.89 -34.59 3.84
C LEU A 81 -3.30 -35.83 4.51
N SER A 82 -1.98 -35.87 4.68
CA SER A 82 -1.30 -36.97 5.37
C SER A 82 -1.29 -36.82 6.90
N CYS A 83 -1.61 -35.64 7.42
CA CYS A 83 -1.51 -35.29 8.84
C CYS A 83 -0.06 -35.49 9.35
N GLU A 84 0.91 -35.02 8.56
CA GLU A 84 2.34 -35.11 8.87
C GLU A 84 3.00 -33.73 8.90
N GLY A 85 4.14 -33.64 9.57
CA GLY A 85 4.99 -32.45 9.50
C GLY A 85 5.88 -32.45 8.26
N ARG A 86 5.99 -31.28 7.65
CA ARG A 86 6.91 -31.00 6.55
C ARG A 86 8.25 -30.52 7.08
N ARG A 87 9.32 -31.18 6.64
CA ARG A 87 10.64 -31.07 7.28
C ARG A 87 11.68 -30.51 6.32
N TRP A 88 12.60 -29.69 6.83
CA TRP A 88 13.74 -29.17 6.06
C TRP A 88 14.67 -30.27 5.52
N ASP A 89 14.76 -31.42 6.20
CA ASP A 89 15.67 -32.51 5.85
C ASP A 89 15.12 -33.42 4.76
N ARG A 90 13.90 -33.12 4.30
CA ARG A 90 13.24 -33.77 3.17
C ARG A 90 12.81 -32.68 2.18
N ARG A 91 13.75 -32.29 1.32
CA ARG A 91 13.52 -31.32 0.24
C ARG A 91 12.68 -31.97 -0.86
N GLU A 92 11.37 -31.79 -0.79
CA GLU A 92 10.38 -32.38 -1.71
C GLU A 92 10.12 -31.49 -2.92
N ARG A 93 10.33 -30.17 -2.81
CA ARG A 93 10.16 -29.19 -3.90
C ARG A 93 11.47 -28.53 -4.34
N GLY A 94 12.60 -29.16 -4.01
CA GLY A 94 13.93 -28.62 -4.32
C GLY A 94 14.16 -27.25 -3.66
N ASP A 95 14.60 -26.29 -4.46
CA ASP A 95 14.94 -24.92 -4.04
C ASP A 95 13.78 -24.15 -3.37
N LEU A 96 12.51 -24.48 -3.68
CA LEU A 96 11.34 -23.89 -3.02
C LEU A 96 11.20 -24.28 -1.54
N ASP A 97 12.01 -25.23 -1.09
CA ASP A 97 12.03 -25.67 0.30
C ASP A 97 13.11 -24.98 1.11
N ASP A 98 13.90 -24.07 0.53
CA ASP A 98 14.90 -23.28 1.27
C ASP A 98 14.29 -22.32 2.31
N VAL A 99 12.96 -22.15 2.30
CA VAL A 99 12.16 -21.56 3.37
C VAL A 99 12.12 -22.43 4.64
N LEU A 100 12.35 -23.74 4.53
CA LEU A 100 12.36 -24.68 5.64
C LEU A 100 13.78 -24.74 6.22
N GLY A 101 13.90 -24.46 7.52
CA GLY A 101 15.18 -24.53 8.24
C GLY A 101 15.14 -25.30 9.56
N GLY A 102 14.00 -25.87 9.94
CA GLY A 102 13.83 -26.60 11.20
C GLY A 102 13.72 -25.71 12.41
N TYR A 103 12.99 -24.62 12.28
CA TYR A 103 12.79 -23.60 13.30
C TYR A 103 11.31 -23.37 13.60
N ALA A 104 10.49 -24.42 13.44
CA ALA A 104 9.05 -24.40 13.68
C ALA A 104 8.37 -23.23 12.96
N LEU A 105 8.68 -23.08 11.66
CA LEU A 105 8.30 -21.92 10.84
C LEU A 105 6.83 -21.48 11.05
N THR A 106 5.86 -22.39 10.93
CA THR A 106 4.42 -22.06 11.08
C THR A 106 4.09 -21.50 12.47
N LEU A 107 4.74 -22.00 13.54
CA LEU A 107 4.55 -21.46 14.88
C LEU A 107 5.08 -20.03 14.99
N VAL A 108 6.30 -19.79 14.52
CA VAL A 108 6.95 -18.46 14.55
C VAL A 108 6.13 -17.45 13.76
N ASP A 109 5.72 -17.83 12.56
CA ASP A 109 4.98 -16.98 11.62
C ASP A 109 3.59 -16.61 12.17
N SER A 110 2.94 -17.52 12.92
CA SER A 110 1.59 -17.31 13.46
C SER A 110 1.52 -16.58 14.80
N LEU A 111 2.65 -16.24 15.44
CA LEU A 111 2.68 -15.68 16.80
C LEU A 111 1.85 -14.41 16.93
N ASP A 112 2.04 -13.44 16.04
CA ASP A 112 1.35 -12.16 16.10
C ASP A 112 -0.16 -12.30 15.79
N THR A 113 -0.54 -13.31 14.99
CA THR A 113 -1.94 -13.64 14.69
C THR A 113 -2.69 -14.06 15.96
N LEU A 114 -2.05 -14.82 16.86
CA LEU A 114 -2.64 -15.16 18.16
C LEU A 114 -2.98 -13.91 18.97
N ALA A 115 -2.10 -12.91 18.94
CA ALA A 115 -2.35 -11.63 19.58
C ALA A 115 -3.48 -10.84 18.87
N VAL A 116 -3.50 -10.79 17.54
CA VAL A 116 -4.60 -10.19 16.74
C VAL A 116 -5.95 -10.81 17.08
N LEU A 117 -6.01 -12.13 17.32
CA LEU A 117 -7.21 -12.85 17.74
C LEU A 117 -7.61 -12.61 19.21
N GLY A 118 -6.81 -11.87 19.97
CA GLY A 118 -7.05 -11.56 21.38
C GLY A 118 -6.77 -12.72 22.34
N ASP A 119 -6.06 -13.77 21.90
CA ASP A 119 -5.78 -14.96 22.70
C ASP A 119 -4.41 -14.87 23.39
N ARG A 120 -4.38 -14.12 24.49
CA ARG A 120 -3.17 -13.87 25.28
C ARG A 120 -2.54 -15.16 25.83
N ASP A 121 -3.36 -16.10 26.30
CA ASP A 121 -2.87 -17.30 26.98
C ASP A 121 -2.23 -18.26 25.98
N GLU A 122 -2.85 -18.42 24.81
CA GLU A 122 -2.26 -19.14 23.67
C GLU A 122 -1.00 -18.43 23.18
N PHE A 123 -1.02 -17.11 23.03
CA PHE A 123 0.15 -16.33 22.65
C PHE A 123 1.33 -16.54 23.62
N LEU A 124 1.10 -16.46 24.93
CA LEU A 124 2.12 -16.74 25.94
C LEU A 124 2.65 -18.17 25.82
N ARG A 125 1.78 -19.16 25.62
CA ARG A 125 2.20 -20.56 25.45
C ARG A 125 3.06 -20.72 24.20
N ALA A 126 2.64 -20.16 23.07
CA ALA A 126 3.34 -20.22 21.80
C ALA A 126 4.72 -19.55 21.88
N VAL A 127 4.82 -18.37 22.54
CA VAL A 127 6.10 -17.70 22.80
C VAL A 127 7.05 -18.61 23.59
N ARG A 128 6.57 -19.27 24.65
CA ARG A 128 7.40 -20.21 25.43
C ARG A 128 7.88 -21.40 24.60
N LEU A 129 7.00 -21.97 23.78
CA LEU A 129 7.36 -23.08 22.88
C LEU A 129 8.43 -22.66 21.87
N VAL A 130 8.34 -21.46 21.30
CA VAL A 130 9.36 -20.90 20.41
C VAL A 130 10.70 -20.76 21.13
N VAL A 131 10.71 -20.17 22.32
CA VAL A 131 11.93 -20.01 23.12
C VAL A 131 12.59 -21.34 23.46
N GLU A 132 11.80 -22.39 23.70
CA GLU A 132 12.29 -23.72 24.06
C GLU A 132 12.81 -24.53 22.84
N HIS A 133 12.16 -24.43 21.68
CA HIS A 133 12.40 -25.34 20.56
C HIS A 133 13.19 -24.72 19.39
N VAL A 134 13.17 -23.39 19.25
CA VAL A 134 13.79 -22.70 18.10
C VAL A 134 15.27 -22.41 18.36
N HIS A 135 16.11 -22.81 17.41
CA HIS A 135 17.56 -22.61 17.42
C HIS A 135 18.07 -22.59 15.98
N PHE A 136 19.03 -21.71 15.69
CA PHE A 136 19.54 -21.51 14.33
C PHE A 136 20.93 -22.11 14.09
N ASP A 137 21.50 -22.79 15.09
CA ASP A 137 22.72 -23.56 14.92
C ASP A 137 22.44 -24.90 14.23
N ARG A 138 22.20 -24.84 12.91
CA ARG A 138 21.77 -25.99 12.11
C ARG A 138 22.60 -26.14 10.83
N ASP A 139 22.88 -27.38 10.46
CA ASP A 139 23.58 -27.73 9.22
C ASP A 139 22.62 -27.70 8.03
N VAL A 140 22.14 -26.49 7.68
CA VAL A 140 21.13 -26.29 6.64
C VAL A 140 21.39 -24.97 5.89
N THR A 141 21.13 -25.01 4.58
CA THR A 141 21.06 -23.82 3.73
C THR A 141 19.65 -23.27 3.74
N VAL A 142 19.50 -21.96 3.93
CA VAL A 142 18.20 -21.28 3.90
C VAL A 142 18.22 -20.10 2.93
N SER A 143 17.03 -19.72 2.47
CA SER A 143 16.82 -18.47 1.76
C SER A 143 16.96 -17.29 2.72
N VAL A 144 17.81 -16.32 2.37
CA VAL A 144 18.02 -15.10 3.17
C VAL A 144 16.74 -14.26 3.23
N PHE A 145 16.02 -14.21 2.11
CA PHE A 145 14.76 -13.49 1.97
C PHE A 145 13.67 -14.10 2.85
N GLU A 146 13.39 -15.39 2.67
CA GLU A 146 12.30 -16.07 3.39
C GLU A 146 12.57 -16.12 4.90
N ALA A 147 13.81 -16.39 5.32
CA ALA A 147 14.17 -16.38 6.74
C ALA A 147 14.02 -14.98 7.36
N THR A 148 14.22 -13.92 6.57
CA THR A 148 14.05 -12.54 7.06
C THR A 148 12.58 -12.19 7.23
N ILE A 149 11.78 -12.34 6.17
CA ILE A 149 10.38 -11.87 6.20
C ILE A 149 9.51 -12.71 7.15
N ARG A 150 9.73 -14.03 7.25
CA ARG A 150 8.92 -14.93 8.09
C ARG A 150 9.44 -15.08 9.52
N VAL A 151 10.74 -15.37 9.66
CA VAL A 151 11.29 -15.73 10.97
C VAL A 151 11.72 -14.49 11.74
N ILE A 152 12.57 -13.65 11.16
CA ILE A 152 12.96 -12.39 11.82
C ILE A 152 11.73 -11.49 11.95
N GLY A 153 10.90 -11.36 10.91
CA GLY A 153 9.64 -10.62 10.96
C GLY A 153 8.70 -11.10 12.08
N GLY A 154 8.41 -12.40 12.16
CA GLY A 154 7.53 -12.97 13.18
C GLY A 154 8.07 -12.82 14.60
N LEU A 155 9.37 -13.05 14.79
CA LEU A 155 10.03 -12.87 16.10
C LEU A 155 10.02 -11.41 16.55
N LEU A 156 10.28 -10.45 15.65
CA LEU A 156 10.27 -9.02 15.97
C LEU A 156 8.86 -8.53 16.26
N SER A 157 7.87 -8.93 15.46
CA SER A 157 6.46 -8.57 15.69
C SER A 157 5.97 -9.08 17.04
N ALA A 158 6.20 -10.36 17.34
CA ALA A 158 5.84 -10.97 18.61
C ALA A 158 6.61 -10.32 19.78
N HIS A 159 7.88 -9.96 19.61
CA HIS A 159 8.64 -9.21 20.61
C HIS A 159 8.01 -7.85 20.94
N LEU A 160 7.66 -7.05 19.92
CA LEU A 160 7.03 -5.74 20.11
C LEU A 160 5.65 -5.85 20.81
N ILE A 161 4.91 -6.92 20.54
CA ILE A 161 3.62 -7.20 21.19
C ILE A 161 3.82 -7.65 22.64
N ALA A 162 4.74 -8.57 22.88
CA ALA A 162 5.01 -9.18 24.18
C ALA A 162 5.66 -8.20 25.18
N SER A 163 6.68 -7.46 24.74
CA SER A 163 7.55 -6.65 25.61
C SER A 163 6.81 -5.57 26.38
N PRO A 164 6.97 -5.48 27.72
CA PRO A 164 6.41 -4.42 28.56
C PRO A 164 6.82 -2.99 28.14
N GLU A 165 7.96 -2.85 27.47
CA GLU A 165 8.49 -1.57 26.97
C GLU A 165 7.77 -1.05 25.72
N HIS A 166 6.98 -1.91 25.06
CA HIS A 166 6.27 -1.63 23.82
C HIS A 166 4.75 -1.75 24.01
N LEU A 167 4.09 -2.77 23.43
CA LEU A 167 2.65 -2.97 23.66
C LEU A 167 2.36 -3.59 25.03
N GLY A 168 3.24 -4.49 25.49
CA GLY A 168 3.24 -5.04 26.84
C GLY A 168 2.03 -5.90 27.17
N VAL A 169 1.70 -6.88 26.30
CA VAL A 169 0.65 -7.86 26.59
C VAL A 169 1.10 -8.97 27.55
N LEU A 170 2.41 -9.15 27.72
CA LEU A 170 3.01 -10.05 28.71
C LEU A 170 3.72 -9.24 29.81
N THR A 171 3.85 -9.82 31.00
CA THR A 171 4.58 -9.21 32.12
C THR A 171 6.09 -9.46 32.00
N ALA A 172 6.90 -8.71 32.76
CA ALA A 172 8.34 -8.92 32.82
C ALA A 172 8.74 -10.31 33.37
N ASP A 173 7.88 -10.93 34.18
CA ASP A 173 8.08 -12.30 34.69
C ASP A 173 7.72 -13.37 33.66
N GLU A 174 6.89 -13.02 32.67
CA GLU A 174 6.43 -13.92 31.62
C GLU A 174 7.31 -13.90 30.37
N TYR A 175 7.98 -12.77 30.11
CA TYR A 175 8.80 -12.55 28.92
C TYR A 175 9.93 -11.56 29.18
N SER A 176 11.16 -11.92 28.81
CA SER A 176 12.40 -11.18 29.09
C SER A 176 13.21 -10.83 27.84
N GLY A 177 12.59 -10.85 26.65
CA GLY A 177 13.24 -10.43 25.40
C GLY A 177 13.88 -11.56 24.58
N GLU A 178 13.57 -12.82 24.89
CA GLU A 178 14.18 -14.00 24.28
C GLU A 178 13.95 -14.07 22.75
N LEU A 179 12.78 -13.63 22.27
CA LEU A 179 12.50 -13.59 20.82
C LEU A 179 13.40 -12.59 20.08
N LEU A 180 13.75 -11.46 20.69
CA LEU A 180 14.71 -10.53 20.10
C LEU A 180 16.12 -11.15 20.06
N ALA A 181 16.50 -11.88 21.11
CA ALA A 181 17.77 -12.60 21.13
C ALA A 181 17.85 -13.65 20.00
N LEU A 182 16.76 -14.40 19.76
CA LEU A 182 16.64 -15.32 18.63
C LEU A 182 16.75 -14.59 17.28
N ALA A 183 16.04 -13.48 17.10
CA ALA A 183 16.09 -12.69 15.87
C ALA A 183 17.52 -12.16 15.59
N VAL A 184 18.25 -11.75 16.64
CA VAL A 184 19.65 -11.32 16.52
C VAL A 184 20.58 -12.48 16.15
N ASP A 185 20.38 -13.68 16.71
CA ASP A 185 21.18 -14.87 16.34
C ASP A 185 21.00 -15.21 14.86
N LEU A 186 19.74 -15.32 14.40
CA LEU A 186 19.47 -15.57 12.98
C LEU A 186 20.04 -14.46 12.10
N GLY A 187 19.78 -13.18 12.43
CA GLY A 187 20.31 -12.05 11.68
C GLY A 187 21.83 -12.11 11.50
N ARG A 188 22.58 -12.47 12.56
CA ARG A 188 24.05 -12.63 12.48
C ARG A 188 24.46 -13.74 11.52
N ARG A 189 23.72 -14.86 11.48
CA ARG A 189 23.97 -15.97 10.56
C ARG A 189 23.64 -15.62 9.11
N LEU A 190 22.78 -14.64 8.88
CA LEU A 190 22.44 -14.13 7.55
C LEU A 190 23.43 -13.07 7.02
N LEU A 191 24.16 -12.37 7.90
CA LEU A 191 25.10 -11.31 7.50
C LEU A 191 26.16 -11.73 6.46
N PRO A 192 26.73 -12.95 6.47
CA PRO A 192 27.65 -13.40 5.44
C PRO A 192 27.07 -13.31 4.02
N ALA A 193 25.75 -13.35 3.86
CA ALA A 193 25.12 -13.21 2.54
C ALA A 193 25.50 -11.91 1.82
N PHE A 194 25.80 -10.84 2.58
CA PHE A 194 26.14 -9.51 2.07
C PHE A 194 27.65 -9.33 1.81
N GLU A 195 28.46 -10.38 1.94
CA GLU A 195 29.90 -10.35 1.65
C GLU A 195 30.17 -10.49 0.14
N THR A 196 29.54 -9.61 -0.64
CA THR A 196 29.66 -9.57 -2.11
C THR A 196 30.26 -8.23 -2.57
N PRO A 197 30.95 -8.18 -3.73
CA PRO A 197 31.54 -6.94 -4.24
C PRO A 197 30.52 -5.81 -4.49
N THR A 198 29.26 -6.17 -4.76
CA THR A 198 28.19 -5.20 -5.04
C THR A 198 27.40 -4.79 -3.81
N GLU A 199 27.65 -5.42 -2.66
CA GLU A 199 26.84 -5.37 -1.43
C GLU A 199 25.42 -5.94 -1.56
N LEU A 200 25.06 -6.52 -2.72
CA LEU A 200 23.81 -7.26 -2.89
C LEU A 200 23.94 -8.63 -2.21
N PRO A 201 22.98 -9.04 -1.37
CA PRO A 201 23.05 -10.34 -0.73
C PRO A 201 22.86 -11.47 -1.75
N VAL A 202 23.63 -12.55 -1.60
CA VAL A 202 23.28 -13.82 -2.25
C VAL A 202 21.93 -14.31 -1.75
N HIS A 203 21.23 -15.09 -2.58
CA HIS A 203 19.90 -15.60 -2.23
C HIS A 203 19.94 -16.60 -1.06
N ARG A 204 21.06 -17.33 -0.89
CA ARG A 204 21.17 -18.46 0.04
C ARG A 204 22.38 -18.35 0.94
N VAL A 205 22.20 -18.77 2.19
CA VAL A 205 23.27 -18.84 3.18
C VAL A 205 23.13 -20.10 4.02
N HIS A 206 24.28 -20.68 4.40
CA HIS A 206 24.32 -21.82 5.29
C HIS A 206 24.40 -21.36 6.75
N LEU A 207 23.44 -21.75 7.61
CA LEU A 207 23.30 -21.17 8.96
C LEU A 207 24.50 -21.39 9.89
N GLN A 208 25.28 -22.45 9.67
CA GLN A 208 26.54 -22.71 10.39
C GLN A 208 27.81 -22.23 9.68
N ARG A 209 27.79 -22.15 8.35
CA ARG A 209 29.01 -22.05 7.53
C ARG A 209 29.10 -20.75 6.74
N GLY A 210 28.04 -19.93 6.74
CA GLY A 210 27.96 -18.73 5.93
C GLY A 210 27.89 -19.06 4.43
N LEU A 211 28.72 -18.38 3.64
CA LEU A 211 28.80 -18.57 2.19
C LEU A 211 29.51 -19.88 1.82
N THR A 212 28.85 -20.73 1.04
CA THR A 212 29.43 -21.97 0.50
C THR A 212 30.10 -21.73 -0.85
N ARG A 213 31.24 -22.38 -1.12
CA ARG A 213 31.91 -22.30 -2.43
C ARG A 213 30.99 -22.80 -3.55
N GLY A 214 30.92 -22.04 -4.64
CA GLY A 214 30.08 -22.38 -5.80
C GLY A 214 28.59 -22.10 -5.59
N ALA A 215 28.20 -21.38 -4.53
CA ALA A 215 26.83 -20.91 -4.37
C ALA A 215 26.43 -20.04 -5.59
N PRO A 216 25.19 -20.16 -6.10
CA PRO A 216 24.69 -19.31 -7.15
C PRO A 216 24.82 -17.83 -6.77
N THR A 217 25.30 -17.03 -7.71
CA THR A 217 25.49 -15.59 -7.57
C THR A 217 24.27 -14.79 -8.04
N VAL A 218 23.24 -15.47 -8.55
CA VAL A 218 21.99 -14.83 -8.98
C VAL A 218 21.11 -14.50 -7.77
N THR A 219 20.54 -13.30 -7.77
CA THR A 219 19.48 -12.86 -6.87
C THR A 219 18.43 -12.06 -7.65
N CYS A 220 17.38 -11.59 -6.98
CA CYS A 220 16.33 -10.74 -7.55
C CYS A 220 16.08 -9.50 -6.67
N PRO A 221 15.43 -8.44 -7.21
CA PRO A 221 15.12 -7.25 -6.43
C PRO A 221 14.34 -7.50 -5.14
N ALA A 222 13.37 -8.42 -5.13
CA ALA A 222 12.64 -8.78 -3.90
C ALA A 222 13.59 -9.40 -2.86
N ALA A 223 14.34 -10.44 -3.25
CA ALA A 223 15.23 -11.13 -2.31
C ALA A 223 16.35 -10.24 -1.75
N ALA A 224 16.86 -9.30 -2.55
CA ALA A 224 17.91 -8.38 -2.13
C ALA A 224 17.40 -7.10 -1.45
N GLY A 225 16.20 -6.65 -1.80
CA GLY A 225 15.66 -5.35 -1.37
C GLY A 225 14.65 -5.42 -0.23
N SER A 226 14.02 -6.57 -0.02
CA SER A 226 12.96 -6.75 0.97
C SER A 226 13.47 -7.30 2.31
N LEU A 227 14.65 -6.83 2.72
CA LEU A 227 15.24 -7.12 4.03
C LEU A 227 15.23 -5.88 4.93
N LEU A 228 15.03 -4.70 4.34
CA LEU A 228 15.29 -3.40 4.95
C LEU A 228 14.38 -3.11 6.14
N VAL A 229 13.10 -3.47 6.09
CA VAL A 229 12.15 -3.19 7.17
C VAL A 229 12.56 -3.99 8.42
N GLU A 230 12.64 -5.31 8.32
CA GLU A 230 12.99 -6.20 9.44
C GLU A 230 14.39 -5.90 9.98
N PHE A 231 15.38 -5.75 9.10
CA PHE A 231 16.76 -5.48 9.53
C PHE A 231 16.88 -4.12 10.21
N SER A 232 16.03 -3.15 9.85
CA SER A 232 15.98 -1.87 10.54
C SER A 232 15.42 -2.00 11.95
N TYR A 233 14.27 -2.67 12.13
CA TYR A 233 13.74 -2.95 13.46
C TYR A 233 14.73 -3.75 14.31
N LEU A 234 15.36 -4.77 13.73
CA LEU A 234 16.39 -5.56 14.40
C LEU A 234 17.54 -4.67 14.87
N SER A 235 18.06 -3.78 14.01
CA SER A 235 19.09 -2.81 14.38
C SER A 235 18.66 -1.86 15.49
N ARG A 236 17.42 -1.34 15.44
CA ARG A 236 16.93 -0.38 16.43
C ARG A 236 16.70 -1.02 17.80
N LEU A 237 16.12 -2.21 17.82
CA LEU A 237 15.81 -2.93 19.06
C LEU A 237 17.05 -3.56 19.69
N SER A 238 17.97 -4.10 18.88
CA SER A 238 19.18 -4.75 19.39
C SER A 238 20.37 -3.81 19.57
N ASN A 239 20.26 -2.55 19.11
CA ASN A 239 21.35 -1.58 19.04
C ASN A 239 22.58 -2.04 18.20
N ILE A 240 22.35 -2.87 17.17
CA ILE A 240 23.39 -3.35 16.24
C ILE A 240 23.12 -2.77 14.85
N SER A 241 23.81 -1.67 14.49
CA SER A 241 23.54 -0.92 13.25
C SER A 241 23.88 -1.65 11.95
N THR A 242 24.64 -2.75 12.02
CA THR A 242 25.12 -3.49 10.85
C THR A 242 23.96 -4.05 10.00
N PHE A 243 22.88 -4.53 10.63
CA PHE A 243 21.74 -5.09 9.90
C PHE A 243 21.10 -4.05 8.97
N GLU A 244 20.61 -2.93 9.53
CA GLU A 244 20.02 -1.84 8.74
C GLU A 244 21.00 -1.31 7.70
N THR A 245 22.28 -1.14 8.07
CA THR A 245 23.28 -0.61 7.14
C THR A 245 23.45 -1.49 5.91
N LYS A 246 23.55 -2.81 6.10
CA LYS A 246 23.70 -3.78 5.00
C LYS A 246 22.45 -3.84 4.12
N ALA A 247 21.26 -3.97 4.71
CA ALA A 247 20.01 -4.01 3.95
C ALA A 247 19.75 -2.69 3.19
N ARG A 248 20.03 -1.55 3.81
CA ARG A 248 19.92 -0.23 3.19
C ARG A 248 20.83 -0.10 1.99
N ASN A 249 22.09 -0.50 2.12
CA ASN A 249 23.05 -0.44 1.05
C ASN A 249 22.66 -1.33 -0.14
N ALA A 250 22.09 -2.52 0.12
CA ALA A 250 21.57 -3.41 -0.91
C ALA A 250 20.46 -2.74 -1.74
N VAL A 251 19.48 -2.09 -1.11
CA VAL A 251 18.43 -1.36 -1.85
C VAL A 251 19.03 -0.22 -2.67
N LEU A 252 20.00 0.51 -2.13
CA LEU A 252 20.68 1.58 -2.88
C LEU A 252 21.55 1.04 -4.02
N ALA A 253 22.10 -0.17 -3.89
CA ALA A 253 22.85 -0.85 -4.94
C ALA A 253 21.93 -1.29 -6.09
N LEU A 254 20.73 -1.80 -5.79
CA LEU A 254 19.68 -2.07 -6.79
C LEU A 254 19.24 -0.76 -7.47
N TRP A 255 18.93 0.28 -6.69
CA TRP A 255 18.44 1.55 -7.21
C TRP A 255 19.39 2.22 -8.20
N ARG A 256 20.70 2.10 -7.97
CA ARG A 256 21.73 2.62 -8.89
C ARG A 256 21.78 1.92 -10.24
N ARG A 257 21.18 0.73 -10.36
CA ARG A 257 21.23 -0.13 -11.56
C ARG A 257 19.91 -0.16 -12.34
N ARG A 258 18.91 0.63 -11.94
CA ARG A 258 17.69 0.79 -12.73
C ARG A 258 18.01 1.36 -14.12
N SER A 259 17.14 1.07 -15.08
CA SER A 259 17.19 1.65 -16.44
C SER A 259 16.89 3.15 -16.43
N ASP A 260 17.04 3.80 -17.58
CA ASP A 260 16.59 5.18 -17.80
C ASP A 260 15.07 5.37 -17.62
N LEU A 261 14.30 4.26 -17.60
CA LEU A 261 12.86 4.24 -17.34
C LEU A 261 12.54 4.01 -15.85
N ASP A 262 13.54 4.05 -14.96
CA ASP A 262 13.42 3.72 -13.52
C ASP A 262 12.93 2.28 -13.23
N LEU A 263 12.97 1.38 -14.22
CA LEU A 263 12.64 -0.05 -14.08
C LEU A 263 13.86 -0.88 -13.68
N LEU A 264 13.67 -1.94 -12.89
CA LEU A 264 14.69 -2.92 -12.49
C LEU A 264 14.42 -4.28 -13.14
N GLY A 265 15.47 -4.99 -13.59
CA GLY A 265 15.35 -6.35 -14.12
C GLY A 265 14.95 -7.38 -13.06
N SER A 266 14.59 -8.59 -13.49
CA SER A 266 14.09 -9.66 -12.61
C SER A 266 15.21 -10.49 -11.96
N ALA A 267 16.39 -10.57 -12.58
CA ALA A 267 17.52 -11.34 -12.07
C ALA A 267 18.84 -10.58 -12.26
N ILE A 268 19.65 -10.53 -11.19
CA ILE A 268 20.92 -9.80 -11.14
C ILE A 268 22.02 -10.67 -10.55
N ASP A 269 23.22 -10.56 -11.09
CA ASP A 269 24.41 -11.21 -10.56
C ASP A 269 25.05 -10.36 -9.45
N VAL A 270 25.20 -10.91 -8.25
CA VAL A 270 25.71 -10.16 -7.08
C VAL A 270 27.21 -9.86 -7.14
N VAL A 271 27.95 -10.45 -8.08
CA VAL A 271 29.40 -10.26 -8.21
C VAL A 271 29.71 -9.14 -9.20
N SER A 272 29.21 -9.25 -10.42
CA SER A 272 29.36 -8.26 -11.48
C SER A 272 28.40 -7.08 -11.31
N GLY A 273 27.21 -7.31 -10.77
CA GLY A 273 26.14 -6.32 -10.69
C GLY A 273 25.38 -6.13 -12.01
N GLU A 274 25.56 -7.04 -12.98
CA GLU A 274 24.87 -7.03 -14.27
C GLU A 274 23.50 -7.72 -14.17
N TRP A 275 22.52 -7.19 -14.90
CA TRP A 275 21.20 -7.82 -15.04
C TRP A 275 21.30 -9.06 -15.93
N LEU A 276 21.01 -10.22 -15.36
CA LEU A 276 20.96 -11.50 -16.09
C LEU A 276 19.63 -11.68 -16.82
N ALA A 277 18.56 -11.06 -16.33
CA ALA A 277 17.25 -11.04 -16.96
C ALA A 277 16.60 -9.66 -16.82
N SER A 278 16.15 -9.12 -17.95
CA SER A 278 15.63 -7.75 -18.07
C SER A 278 14.11 -7.67 -18.09
N ASN A 279 13.39 -8.79 -17.95
CA ASN A 279 11.93 -8.75 -17.84
C ASN A 279 11.51 -8.14 -16.50
N VAL A 280 10.46 -7.33 -16.52
CA VAL A 280 9.95 -6.56 -15.38
C VAL A 280 8.45 -6.70 -15.34
N GLY A 281 7.92 -7.12 -14.20
CA GLY A 281 6.51 -7.04 -13.86
C GLY A 281 6.37 -6.41 -12.47
N ILE A 282 5.28 -6.74 -11.79
CA ILE A 282 5.11 -6.49 -10.36
C ILE A 282 4.88 -7.80 -9.59
N GLY A 283 5.07 -8.95 -10.22
CA GLY A 283 4.88 -10.25 -9.56
C GLY A 283 6.16 -10.72 -8.86
N ALA A 284 6.24 -12.04 -8.69
CA ALA A 284 7.34 -12.72 -8.03
C ALA A 284 8.72 -12.21 -8.46
N GLY A 285 9.54 -11.88 -7.47
CA GLY A 285 10.94 -11.47 -7.66
C GLY A 285 11.17 -9.95 -7.64
N ILE A 286 10.12 -9.14 -7.62
CA ILE A 286 10.22 -7.67 -7.52
C ILE A 286 9.11 -7.01 -6.70
N ASP A 287 7.92 -7.60 -6.62
CA ASP A 287 6.79 -7.20 -5.75
C ASP A 287 7.18 -6.43 -4.48
N SER A 288 7.74 -7.11 -3.49
CA SER A 288 8.00 -6.59 -2.14
C SER A 288 9.11 -5.53 -2.11
N PHE A 289 9.89 -5.37 -3.19
CA PHE A 289 10.84 -4.25 -3.30
C PHE A 289 10.09 -2.92 -3.30
N PHE A 290 8.99 -2.83 -4.07
CA PHE A 290 8.18 -1.62 -4.14
C PHE A 290 7.50 -1.33 -2.81
N GLU A 291 6.98 -2.36 -2.15
CA GLU A 291 6.41 -2.24 -0.82
C GLU A 291 7.41 -1.66 0.17
N TYR A 292 8.65 -2.15 0.17
CA TYR A 292 9.63 -1.76 1.20
C TYR A 292 10.19 -0.38 0.97
N LEU A 293 10.26 0.13 -0.27
CA LEU A 293 10.52 1.54 -0.50
C LEU A 293 9.48 2.41 0.21
N PHE A 294 8.22 2.00 0.15
CA PHE A 294 7.12 2.74 0.72
C PHE A 294 6.97 2.55 2.25
N LYS A 295 6.91 1.31 2.72
CA LYS A 295 6.83 0.93 4.13
C LYS A 295 8.06 1.44 4.93
N TYR A 296 9.26 1.44 4.34
CA TYR A 296 10.43 2.01 5.00
C TYR A 296 10.36 3.54 5.11
N HIS A 297 9.73 4.24 4.15
CA HIS A 297 9.43 5.66 4.30
C HIS A 297 8.53 5.92 5.51
N LEU A 298 7.51 5.08 5.71
CA LEU A 298 6.57 5.22 6.83
C LEU A 298 7.29 5.13 8.19
N VAL A 299 8.10 4.09 8.39
CA VAL A 299 8.80 3.88 9.68
C VAL A 299 9.90 4.91 9.91
N SER A 300 10.69 5.22 8.88
CA SER A 300 11.89 6.08 9.01
C SER A 300 11.61 7.58 8.86
N GLY A 301 10.45 7.95 8.32
CA GLY A 301 10.12 9.33 7.94
C GLY A 301 10.97 9.92 6.80
N SER A 302 11.85 9.13 6.18
CA SER A 302 12.82 9.65 5.20
C SER A 302 12.20 9.84 3.82
N ALA A 303 12.13 11.09 3.36
CA ALA A 303 11.57 11.46 2.05
C ALA A 303 12.32 10.86 0.85
N ARG A 304 13.59 10.45 1.03
CA ARG A 304 14.37 9.80 -0.03
C ARG A 304 13.73 8.50 -0.50
N TRP A 305 13.15 7.72 0.41
CA TRP A 305 12.53 6.43 0.08
C TRP A 305 11.20 6.62 -0.62
N LEU A 306 10.41 7.61 -0.18
CA LEU A 306 9.21 8.02 -0.91
C LEU A 306 9.53 8.48 -2.34
N ALA A 307 10.62 9.20 -2.55
CA ALA A 307 11.04 9.62 -3.88
C ALA A 307 11.38 8.41 -4.78
N MET A 308 12.08 7.41 -4.25
CA MET A 308 12.36 6.16 -4.99
C MET A 308 11.06 5.39 -5.27
N PHE A 309 10.17 5.27 -4.28
CA PHE A 309 8.85 4.66 -4.48
C PHE A 309 8.05 5.37 -5.57
N ASN A 310 7.94 6.70 -5.54
CA ASN A 310 7.19 7.47 -6.53
C ASN A 310 7.76 7.27 -7.95
N ALA A 311 9.09 7.27 -8.09
CA ALA A 311 9.73 7.02 -9.38
C ALA A 311 9.43 5.60 -9.90
N SER A 312 9.56 4.57 -9.04
CA SER A 312 9.18 3.20 -9.40
C SER A 312 7.70 3.04 -9.72
N TYR A 313 6.82 3.60 -8.91
CA TYR A 313 5.37 3.54 -9.09
C TYR A 313 4.97 4.18 -10.42
N HIS A 314 5.50 5.38 -10.71
CA HIS A 314 5.29 6.05 -11.99
C HIS A 314 5.77 5.19 -13.17
N ALA A 315 6.98 4.62 -13.08
CA ALA A 315 7.52 3.75 -14.12
C ALA A 315 6.66 2.51 -14.37
N VAL A 316 6.25 1.82 -13.30
CA VAL A 316 5.38 0.64 -13.35
C VAL A 316 4.04 1.00 -14.00
N GLU A 317 3.41 2.08 -13.55
CA GLU A 317 2.09 2.49 -14.04
C GLU A 317 2.12 3.03 -15.47
N THR A 318 3.28 3.47 -15.95
CA THR A 318 3.47 3.96 -17.32
C THR A 318 3.82 2.83 -18.28
N HIS A 319 4.69 1.91 -17.87
CA HIS A 319 5.29 0.93 -18.77
C HIS A 319 4.79 -0.50 -18.58
N VAL A 320 4.37 -0.89 -17.36
CA VAL A 320 4.02 -2.27 -17.00
C VAL A 320 2.50 -2.47 -16.94
N ASN A 321 1.76 -1.46 -16.45
CA ASN A 321 0.31 -1.48 -16.41
C ASN A 321 -0.27 -1.49 -17.84
N HIS A 322 -1.13 -2.45 -18.16
CA HIS A 322 -1.89 -2.59 -19.39
C HIS A 322 -3.36 -2.82 -19.02
N ASP A 323 -4.14 -1.75 -19.08
CA ASP A 323 -5.55 -1.73 -18.69
C ASP A 323 -5.80 -2.27 -17.28
N GLY A 324 -5.05 -1.85 -16.27
CA GLY A 324 -5.27 -2.28 -14.88
C GLY A 324 -4.81 -3.69 -14.55
N LEU A 325 -4.11 -4.36 -15.47
CA LEU A 325 -3.32 -5.58 -15.20
C LEU A 325 -1.87 -5.30 -15.57
N HIS A 326 -0.93 -5.86 -14.82
CA HIS A 326 0.49 -5.57 -15.00
C HIS A 326 1.18 -6.74 -15.68
N ILE A 327 1.50 -6.59 -16.95
CA ILE A 327 2.16 -7.63 -17.75
C ILE A 327 3.66 -7.39 -17.83
N GLU A 328 4.43 -8.41 -18.16
CA GLU A 328 5.89 -8.31 -18.15
C GLU A 328 6.43 -7.59 -19.39
N VAL A 329 7.29 -6.59 -19.16
CA VAL A 329 7.95 -5.79 -20.20
C VAL A 329 9.47 -5.82 -20.03
N ASP A 330 10.21 -5.34 -21.01
CA ASP A 330 11.66 -5.17 -20.88
C ASP A 330 12.02 -3.91 -20.09
N MET A 331 12.99 -3.99 -19.18
CA MET A 331 13.37 -2.86 -18.33
C MET A 331 13.86 -1.64 -19.14
N ASN A 332 14.53 -1.83 -20.28
CA ASN A 332 15.12 -0.72 -21.04
C ASN A 332 14.16 -0.14 -22.09
N HIS A 333 13.14 -0.90 -22.46
CA HIS A 333 12.21 -0.51 -23.53
C HIS A 333 10.79 -0.25 -23.02
N GLY A 334 10.46 -0.73 -21.81
CA GLY A 334 9.14 -0.62 -21.19
C GLY A 334 8.05 -1.22 -22.09
N ARG A 335 6.89 -0.55 -22.11
CA ARG A 335 5.71 -0.91 -22.92
C ARG A 335 6.00 -1.15 -24.42
N ARG A 336 7.10 -0.61 -24.96
CA ARG A 336 7.49 -0.83 -26.38
C ARG A 336 7.99 -2.26 -26.64
N LEU A 337 8.36 -3.01 -25.61
CA LEU A 337 8.79 -4.40 -25.73
C LEU A 337 8.15 -5.23 -24.61
N VAL A 338 6.96 -5.76 -24.89
CA VAL A 338 6.30 -6.75 -24.04
C VAL A 338 7.08 -8.05 -24.09
N ARG A 339 7.45 -8.58 -22.93
CA ARG A 339 8.15 -9.86 -22.77
C ARG A 339 7.17 -11.01 -22.56
N SER A 340 6.06 -10.75 -21.86
CA SER A 340 5.01 -11.74 -21.63
C SER A 340 3.68 -11.08 -21.29
N HIS A 341 2.57 -11.66 -21.73
CA HIS A 341 1.22 -11.25 -21.34
C HIS A 341 0.72 -11.95 -20.06
N ARG A 342 1.65 -12.44 -19.23
CA ARG A 342 1.31 -13.18 -18.02
C ARG A 342 0.91 -12.24 -16.89
N VAL A 343 -0.12 -12.63 -16.14
CA VAL A 343 -0.54 -12.02 -14.88
C VAL A 343 -0.36 -13.04 -13.78
N SER A 344 0.31 -12.63 -12.70
CA SER A 344 0.57 -13.47 -11.53
C SER A 344 -0.41 -13.19 -10.40
N ALA A 345 -0.77 -14.23 -9.65
CA ALA A 345 -1.54 -14.10 -8.41
C ALA A 345 -0.90 -13.12 -7.43
N LEU A 346 0.44 -13.15 -7.33
CA LEU A 346 1.19 -12.32 -6.39
C LEU A 346 1.01 -10.82 -6.67
N GLN A 347 0.72 -10.42 -7.91
CA GLN A 347 0.46 -9.01 -8.26
C GLN A 347 -0.77 -8.44 -7.53
N ALA A 348 -1.59 -9.30 -6.92
CA ALA A 348 -2.76 -8.88 -6.17
C ALA A 348 -2.45 -8.11 -4.88
N PHE A 349 -1.17 -7.94 -4.49
CA PHE A 349 -0.77 -7.04 -3.40
C PHE A 349 -0.85 -5.56 -3.83
N TRP A 350 -0.68 -5.30 -5.13
CA TRP A 350 -0.51 -3.97 -5.68
C TRP A 350 -1.70 -3.04 -5.40
N PRO A 351 -2.97 -3.46 -5.52
CA PRO A 351 -4.09 -2.63 -5.08
C PRO A 351 -4.02 -2.22 -3.61
N GLY A 352 -3.55 -3.09 -2.71
CA GLY A 352 -3.29 -2.78 -1.31
C GLY A 352 -2.23 -1.68 -1.18
N LEU A 353 -1.08 -1.84 -1.86
CA LEU A 353 -0.03 -0.82 -1.90
C LEU A 353 -0.51 0.51 -2.51
N GLN A 354 -1.36 0.45 -3.54
CA GLN A 354 -2.00 1.63 -4.15
C GLN A 354 -2.91 2.35 -3.17
N VAL A 355 -3.69 1.61 -2.37
CA VAL A 355 -4.49 2.18 -1.29
C VAL A 355 -3.60 2.88 -0.27
N LEU A 356 -2.51 2.24 0.17
CA LEU A 356 -1.53 2.88 1.05
C LEU A 356 -1.06 4.18 0.41
N ALA A 357 -0.59 4.14 -0.85
CA ALA A 357 -0.18 5.29 -1.66
C ALA A 357 -1.26 6.36 -1.95
N GLY A 358 -2.49 6.16 -1.49
CA GLY A 358 -3.62 7.07 -1.71
C GLY A 358 -4.22 7.04 -3.12
N ASP A 359 -3.85 6.07 -3.95
CA ASP A 359 -4.39 5.85 -5.30
C ASP A 359 -5.54 4.84 -5.30
N VAL A 360 -6.57 5.13 -4.50
CA VAL A 360 -7.70 4.22 -4.25
C VAL A 360 -8.48 3.87 -5.52
N SER A 361 -8.67 4.82 -6.43
CA SER A 361 -9.44 4.58 -7.66
C SER A 361 -8.75 3.60 -8.62
N ARG A 362 -7.42 3.61 -8.71
CA ARG A 362 -6.70 2.58 -9.46
C ARG A 362 -6.70 1.24 -8.75
N ALA A 363 -6.57 1.24 -7.42
CA ALA A 363 -6.70 0.03 -6.61
C ALA A 363 -8.04 -0.68 -6.86
N VAL A 364 -9.16 0.05 -6.90
CA VAL A 364 -10.48 -0.52 -7.22
C VAL A 364 -10.47 -1.22 -8.59
N ARG A 365 -9.90 -0.58 -9.62
CA ARG A 365 -9.87 -1.14 -10.98
C ARG A 365 -9.02 -2.40 -11.09
N GLY A 366 -7.82 -2.37 -10.53
CA GLY A 366 -6.92 -3.53 -10.52
C GLY A 366 -7.51 -4.70 -9.73
N HIS A 367 -8.05 -4.41 -8.54
CA HIS A 367 -8.70 -5.40 -7.68
C HIS A 367 -9.90 -6.05 -8.36
N ASP A 368 -10.78 -5.28 -9.03
CA ASP A 368 -11.93 -5.86 -9.73
C ASP A 368 -11.53 -6.84 -10.83
N LYS A 369 -10.44 -6.56 -11.57
CA LYS A 369 -9.92 -7.47 -12.60
C LYS A 369 -9.35 -8.74 -11.99
N LEU A 370 -8.56 -8.62 -10.92
CA LEU A 370 -7.98 -9.77 -10.22
C LEU A 370 -9.06 -10.63 -9.54
N PHE A 371 -10.03 -9.99 -8.88
CA PHE A 371 -11.16 -10.70 -8.27
C PHE A 371 -12.03 -11.42 -9.32
N SER A 372 -12.12 -10.89 -10.55
CA SER A 372 -12.81 -11.60 -11.64
C SER A 372 -12.17 -12.95 -11.97
N LEU A 373 -10.83 -13.06 -11.83
CA LEU A 373 -10.12 -14.33 -12.00
C LEU A 373 -10.52 -15.32 -10.89
N TRP A 374 -10.49 -14.88 -9.62
CA TRP A 374 -10.97 -15.71 -8.51
C TRP A 374 -12.42 -16.15 -8.73
N ASN A 375 -13.31 -15.23 -9.11
CA ASN A 375 -14.73 -15.52 -9.32
C ASN A 375 -14.96 -16.55 -10.44
N ARG A 376 -14.09 -16.56 -11.46
CA ARG A 376 -14.15 -17.52 -12.56
C ARG A 376 -13.65 -18.91 -12.15
N PHE A 377 -12.55 -18.99 -11.43
CA PHE A 377 -11.87 -20.26 -11.13
C PHE A 377 -12.26 -20.88 -9.79
N GLY A 378 -12.78 -20.10 -8.84
CA GLY A 378 -13.10 -20.54 -7.47
C GLY A 378 -11.90 -20.52 -6.52
N ALA A 379 -10.71 -20.21 -7.02
CA ALA A 379 -9.49 -19.86 -6.28
C ALA A 379 -8.62 -18.96 -7.18
N MET A 380 -7.55 -18.35 -6.65
CA MET A 380 -6.67 -17.49 -7.46
C MET A 380 -5.72 -18.35 -8.32
N PRO A 381 -5.77 -18.29 -9.66
CA PRO A 381 -4.77 -18.96 -10.49
C PRO A 381 -3.38 -18.31 -10.33
N GLU A 382 -2.33 -19.12 -10.12
CA GLU A 382 -0.97 -18.61 -9.86
C GLU A 382 -0.40 -17.79 -11.02
N LEU A 383 -0.58 -18.27 -12.26
CA LEU A 383 -0.20 -17.57 -13.48
C LEU A 383 -1.23 -17.76 -14.59
N VAL A 384 -1.70 -16.65 -15.15
CA VAL A 384 -2.68 -16.60 -16.24
C VAL A 384 -2.06 -15.93 -17.46
N ASP A 385 -2.26 -16.53 -18.63
CA ASP A 385 -1.96 -15.90 -19.91
C ASP A 385 -3.13 -15.00 -20.34
N MET A 386 -2.86 -13.70 -20.44
CA MET A 386 -3.83 -12.69 -20.86
C MET A 386 -3.68 -12.28 -22.33
N ALA A 387 -2.92 -13.01 -23.14
CA ALA A 387 -2.79 -12.73 -24.57
C ALA A 387 -4.15 -12.77 -25.31
N THR A 388 -5.11 -13.57 -24.82
CA THR A 388 -6.50 -13.58 -25.29
C THR A 388 -7.46 -13.24 -24.14
N PRO A 389 -7.76 -11.94 -23.89
CA PRO A 389 -8.51 -11.50 -22.71
C PRO A 389 -9.93 -12.10 -22.59
N GLN A 390 -10.53 -12.55 -23.69
CA GLN A 390 -11.86 -13.17 -23.70
C GLN A 390 -11.84 -14.64 -23.25
N ALA A 391 -10.67 -15.29 -23.27
CA ALA A 391 -10.49 -16.66 -22.85
C ALA A 391 -9.13 -16.87 -22.14
N PRO A 392 -8.87 -16.18 -21.01
CA PRO A 392 -7.59 -16.29 -20.35
C PRO A 392 -7.34 -17.73 -19.90
N GLY A 393 -6.15 -18.23 -20.23
CA GLY A 393 -5.73 -19.61 -19.96
C GLY A 393 -4.77 -19.66 -18.78
N VAL A 394 -4.92 -20.65 -17.90
CA VAL A 394 -3.93 -20.88 -16.84
C VAL A 394 -2.71 -21.54 -17.47
N ILE A 395 -1.52 -21.06 -17.10
CA ILE A 395 -0.26 -21.64 -17.58
C ILE A 395 -0.15 -23.09 -17.13
N HIS A 396 0.16 -24.01 -18.04
CA HIS A 396 0.08 -25.47 -17.80
C HIS A 396 0.81 -25.96 -16.54
N TRP A 397 1.98 -25.40 -16.25
CA TRP A 397 2.80 -25.78 -15.09
C TRP A 397 2.47 -25.00 -13.81
N ALA A 398 1.64 -23.95 -13.89
CA ALA A 398 1.23 -23.10 -12.77
C ALA A 398 -0.25 -23.29 -12.43
N ARG A 399 -0.68 -24.56 -12.36
CA ARG A 399 -2.08 -24.94 -12.09
C ARG A 399 -2.44 -24.89 -10.61
N THR A 400 -1.47 -24.65 -9.73
CA THR A 400 -1.67 -24.61 -8.29
C THR A 400 -2.30 -23.28 -7.85
N SER A 401 -2.94 -23.27 -6.69
CA SER A 401 -3.34 -22.07 -5.96
C SER A 401 -3.02 -22.31 -4.47
N PRO A 402 -1.86 -21.85 -4.00
CA PRO A 402 -1.33 -22.25 -2.70
C PRO A 402 -1.82 -21.34 -1.58
N LEU A 403 -3.13 -21.07 -1.51
CA LEU A 403 -3.76 -20.28 -0.44
C LEU A 403 -3.14 -18.88 -0.23
N ARG A 404 -2.83 -18.23 -1.35
CA ARG A 404 -2.19 -16.91 -1.49
C ARG A 404 -2.98 -15.77 -0.79
N PRO A 405 -2.31 -14.90 -0.01
CA PRO A 405 -2.98 -13.85 0.78
C PRO A 405 -3.29 -12.56 0.01
N GLU A 406 -2.61 -12.28 -1.10
CA GLU A 406 -2.45 -10.91 -1.61
C GLU A 406 -3.77 -10.27 -2.06
N LEU A 407 -4.69 -11.07 -2.65
CA LEU A 407 -6.03 -10.57 -3.01
C LEU A 407 -6.88 -10.25 -1.77
N ILE A 408 -6.72 -11.02 -0.70
CA ILE A 408 -7.43 -10.83 0.57
C ILE A 408 -6.87 -9.60 1.30
N GLU A 409 -5.54 -9.44 1.33
CA GLU A 409 -4.87 -8.23 1.83
C GLU A 409 -5.39 -6.98 1.11
N SER A 410 -5.39 -6.97 -0.22
CA SER A 410 -5.94 -5.86 -1.00
C SER A 410 -7.42 -5.60 -0.73
N THR A 411 -8.21 -6.66 -0.52
CA THR A 411 -9.63 -6.54 -0.14
C THR A 411 -9.78 -5.88 1.23
N TYR A 412 -8.92 -6.24 2.19
CA TYR A 412 -8.84 -5.62 3.50
C TYR A 412 -8.50 -4.13 3.40
N HIS A 413 -7.43 -3.75 2.71
CA HIS A 413 -7.04 -2.35 2.55
C HIS A 413 -8.12 -1.52 1.82
N LEU A 414 -8.72 -2.07 0.76
CA LEU A 414 -9.81 -1.39 0.05
C LEU A 414 -11.05 -1.18 0.94
N TYR A 415 -11.40 -2.16 1.78
CA TYR A 415 -12.47 -1.97 2.77
C TYR A 415 -12.10 -0.89 3.79
N GLN A 416 -10.86 -0.89 4.29
CA GLN A 416 -10.38 0.14 5.21
C GLN A 416 -10.48 1.54 4.59
N ALA A 417 -10.13 1.69 3.31
CA ALA A 417 -10.10 2.98 2.62
C ALA A 417 -11.50 3.52 2.29
N THR A 418 -12.39 2.63 1.84
CA THR A 418 -13.65 3.02 1.20
C THR A 418 -14.86 2.83 2.11
N ARG A 419 -14.75 1.93 3.10
CA ARG A 419 -15.87 1.39 3.89
C ARG A 419 -17.00 0.81 3.03
N ASP A 420 -16.73 0.47 1.76
CA ASP A 420 -17.71 -0.12 0.88
C ASP A 420 -17.93 -1.60 1.25
N HIS A 421 -19.17 -1.96 1.58
CA HIS A 421 -19.55 -3.32 1.91
C HIS A 421 -19.42 -4.28 0.72
N LYS A 422 -19.16 -3.79 -0.51
CA LYS A 422 -18.67 -4.60 -1.63
C LYS A 422 -17.48 -5.46 -1.20
N TYR A 423 -16.49 -4.88 -0.52
CA TYR A 423 -15.28 -5.61 -0.12
C TYR A 423 -15.56 -6.63 0.99
N LEU A 424 -16.50 -6.36 1.89
CA LEU A 424 -16.98 -7.37 2.85
C LEU A 424 -17.65 -8.56 2.15
N LYS A 425 -18.45 -8.32 1.10
CA LYS A 425 -19.09 -9.39 0.31
C LYS A 425 -18.06 -10.18 -0.50
N ILE A 426 -17.04 -9.51 -1.05
CA ILE A 426 -15.91 -10.16 -1.70
C ILE A 426 -15.19 -11.06 -0.69
N GLY A 427 -14.81 -10.52 0.48
CA GLY A 427 -14.21 -11.29 1.56
C GLY A 427 -15.05 -12.50 1.98
N ARG A 428 -16.39 -12.36 2.04
CA ARG A 428 -17.29 -13.48 2.36
C ARG A 428 -17.14 -14.59 1.35
N LYS A 429 -17.14 -14.26 0.06
CA LYS A 429 -16.93 -15.24 -1.01
C LYS A 429 -15.55 -15.89 -0.91
N LEU A 430 -14.48 -15.11 -0.71
CA LEU A 430 -13.11 -15.65 -0.59
C LEU A 430 -13.02 -16.66 0.56
N LEU A 431 -13.56 -16.30 1.74
CA LEU A 431 -13.63 -17.18 2.91
C LEU A 431 -14.46 -18.44 2.65
N GLU A 432 -15.65 -18.30 2.06
CA GLU A 432 -16.54 -19.43 1.74
C GLU A 432 -15.92 -20.39 0.71
N ASP A 433 -15.20 -19.88 -0.29
CA ASP A 433 -14.50 -20.70 -1.27
C ASP A 433 -13.34 -21.49 -0.64
N ILE A 434 -12.51 -20.84 0.20
CA ILE A 434 -11.43 -21.53 0.93
C ILE A 434 -12.01 -22.61 1.85
N GLU A 435 -13.05 -22.29 2.62
CA GLU A 435 -13.69 -23.25 3.53
C GLU A 435 -14.28 -24.45 2.78
N ARG A 436 -14.84 -24.22 1.59
CA ARG A 436 -15.46 -25.27 0.78
C ARG A 436 -14.45 -26.16 0.07
N VAL A 437 -13.36 -25.58 -0.44
CA VAL A 437 -12.42 -26.29 -1.32
C VAL A 437 -11.22 -26.84 -0.54
N SER A 438 -10.66 -26.05 0.36
CA SER A 438 -9.34 -26.32 0.95
C SER A 438 -9.41 -26.93 2.34
N ARG A 439 -10.55 -26.87 3.03
CA ARG A 439 -10.66 -27.43 4.38
C ARG A 439 -10.61 -28.97 4.36
N VAL A 440 -9.67 -29.55 5.10
CA VAL A 440 -9.49 -31.01 5.25
C VAL A 440 -9.39 -31.40 6.73
N PRO A 441 -9.42 -32.69 7.11
CA PRO A 441 -9.44 -33.09 8.53
C PRO A 441 -8.29 -32.52 9.36
N CYS A 442 -7.07 -32.47 8.81
CA CYS A 442 -5.87 -32.00 9.52
C CYS A 442 -5.39 -30.64 9.01
N GLY A 443 -6.31 -29.70 8.73
CA GLY A 443 -5.96 -28.31 8.38
C GLY A 443 -6.56 -27.83 7.07
N TYR A 444 -5.79 -27.04 6.31
CA TYR A 444 -6.19 -26.48 5.01
C TYR A 444 -5.18 -26.83 3.93
N ALA A 445 -5.64 -27.46 2.86
CA ALA A 445 -4.83 -27.93 1.76
C ALA A 445 -4.84 -26.93 0.58
N ALA A 446 -3.66 -26.64 0.03
CA ALA A 446 -3.49 -25.90 -1.20
C ALA A 446 -4.25 -26.57 -2.36
N VAL A 447 -4.73 -25.79 -3.32
CA VAL A 447 -5.30 -26.36 -4.55
C VAL A 447 -4.16 -26.77 -5.46
N GLY A 448 -4.04 -28.07 -5.75
CA GLY A 448 -3.02 -28.60 -6.67
C GLY A 448 -3.40 -28.45 -8.15
N ASN A 449 -4.69 -28.34 -8.46
CA ASN A 449 -5.17 -28.10 -9.81
C ASN A 449 -6.42 -27.20 -9.84
N ILE A 450 -6.26 -25.99 -10.35
CA ILE A 450 -7.26 -24.94 -10.40
C ILE A 450 -8.49 -25.26 -11.27
N HIS A 451 -8.36 -26.18 -12.24
CA HIS A 451 -9.49 -26.55 -13.11
C HIS A 451 -10.41 -27.58 -12.46
N THR A 452 -9.87 -28.48 -11.65
CA THR A 452 -10.63 -29.52 -10.94
C THR A 452 -10.90 -29.14 -9.48
N LEU A 453 -10.22 -28.11 -8.97
CA LEU A 453 -10.17 -27.74 -7.56
C LEU A 453 -9.73 -28.89 -6.65
N SER A 454 -8.96 -29.84 -7.20
CA SER A 454 -8.35 -30.91 -6.40
C SER A 454 -7.20 -30.34 -5.57
N VAL A 455 -7.17 -30.71 -4.29
CA VAL A 455 -6.17 -30.24 -3.33
C VAL A 455 -4.90 -31.08 -3.35
N GLU A 456 -3.80 -30.50 -2.88
CA GLU A 456 -2.50 -31.14 -2.66
C GLU A 456 -2.07 -31.04 -1.19
N ASP A 457 -1.16 -31.92 -0.77
CA ASP A 457 -0.79 -32.11 0.64
C ASP A 457 0.17 -31.03 1.16
N ARG A 458 -0.34 -29.80 1.23
CA ARG A 458 0.45 -28.59 1.52
C ARG A 458 -0.37 -27.53 2.24
N MET A 459 0.17 -26.99 3.33
CA MET A 459 -0.29 -25.78 3.99
C MET A 459 0.93 -24.91 4.33
N ASP A 460 1.23 -23.90 3.51
CA ASP A 460 2.35 -23.00 3.78
C ASP A 460 2.07 -22.11 5.00
N SER A 461 3.12 -21.68 5.70
CA SER A 461 3.01 -20.93 6.97
C SER A 461 2.19 -19.63 6.85
N TYR A 462 2.37 -18.89 5.74
CA TYR A 462 1.67 -17.63 5.46
C TYR A 462 0.15 -17.76 5.41
N PHE A 463 -0.40 -18.98 5.23
CA PHE A 463 -1.84 -19.14 5.25
C PHE A 463 -2.40 -18.67 6.61
N LEU A 464 -1.76 -19.06 7.71
CA LEU A 464 -2.15 -18.67 9.06
C LEU A 464 -1.71 -17.24 9.39
N SER A 465 -0.49 -16.87 8.98
CA SER A 465 0.08 -15.54 9.26
C SER A 465 -0.61 -14.42 8.49
N GLU A 466 -1.07 -14.65 7.26
CA GLU A 466 -1.56 -13.59 6.39
C GLU A 466 -3.01 -13.80 5.98
N THR A 467 -3.30 -14.87 5.23
CA THR A 467 -4.62 -15.09 4.62
C THR A 467 -5.73 -15.06 5.67
N VAL A 468 -5.56 -15.81 6.75
CA VAL A 468 -6.58 -15.87 7.82
C VAL A 468 -6.58 -14.60 8.67
N LYS A 469 -5.41 -13.99 8.93
CA LYS A 469 -5.26 -12.72 9.66
C LYS A 469 -6.05 -11.60 8.97
N TYR A 470 -5.85 -11.40 7.67
CA TYR A 470 -6.55 -10.36 6.90
C TYR A 470 -8.05 -10.64 6.76
N LEU A 471 -8.47 -11.90 6.63
CA LEU A 471 -9.90 -12.26 6.68
C LEU A 471 -10.52 -11.89 8.05
N TYR A 472 -9.84 -12.21 9.15
CA TYR A 472 -10.32 -11.87 10.49
C TYR A 472 -10.44 -10.35 10.67
N LEU A 473 -9.39 -9.59 10.28
CA LEU A 473 -9.37 -8.13 10.38
C LEU A 473 -10.44 -7.46 9.49
N LEU A 474 -10.66 -7.95 8.27
CA LEU A 474 -11.70 -7.45 7.36
C LEU A 474 -13.10 -7.47 8.01
N PHE A 475 -13.39 -8.53 8.77
CA PHE A 475 -14.67 -8.69 9.47
C PHE A 475 -14.69 -8.14 10.90
N SER A 476 -13.62 -7.45 11.36
CA SER A 476 -13.57 -6.86 12.69
C SER A 476 -14.70 -5.84 12.92
N GLU A 477 -15.42 -5.93 14.04
CA GLU A 477 -16.49 -4.99 14.36
C GLU A 477 -15.97 -3.55 14.52
N ASP A 478 -14.77 -3.39 15.06
CA ASP A 478 -13.98 -2.15 15.05
C ASP A 478 -12.87 -2.29 14.00
N PRO A 479 -13.02 -1.71 12.81
CA PRO A 479 -12.01 -1.80 11.77
C PRO A 479 -10.68 -1.10 12.13
N ASP A 480 -10.68 -0.18 13.09
CA ASP A 480 -9.44 0.50 13.46
C ASP A 480 -8.60 -0.33 14.44
N GLU A 481 -9.17 -1.38 15.06
CA GLU A 481 -8.49 -2.25 16.01
C GLU A 481 -7.75 -3.40 15.30
N ILE A 482 -6.44 -3.51 15.54
CA ILE A 482 -5.58 -4.59 15.01
C ILE A 482 -5.30 -5.64 16.09
N VAL A 483 -4.84 -5.19 17.25
CA VAL A 483 -4.68 -6.05 18.45
C VAL A 483 -5.62 -5.54 19.52
N PRO A 484 -6.58 -6.36 19.98
CA PRO A 484 -7.53 -5.93 21.00
C PRO A 484 -6.85 -5.72 22.36
N ALA A 485 -7.48 -4.88 23.19
CA ALA A 485 -7.03 -4.66 24.57
C ALA A 485 -7.18 -5.94 25.42
N MET A 486 -6.06 -6.45 25.95
CA MET A 486 -5.98 -7.70 26.73
C MET A 486 -5.86 -7.43 28.24
N ASN A 487 -6.30 -8.38 29.06
CA ASN A 487 -6.10 -8.32 30.52
C ASN A 487 -4.70 -8.85 30.87
N VAL A 488 -3.88 -8.00 31.48
CA VAL A 488 -2.50 -8.31 31.87
C VAL A 488 -2.41 -8.33 33.40
N PRO A 489 -1.88 -9.40 34.03
CA PRO A 489 -1.68 -9.44 35.48
C PRO A 489 -0.81 -8.28 35.99
N THR A 490 -1.14 -7.73 37.16
CA THR A 490 -0.33 -6.68 37.78
C THR A 490 0.77 -7.27 38.68
N PRO A 491 1.98 -6.68 38.71
CA PRO A 491 3.09 -7.20 39.53
C PRO A 491 2.80 -7.20 41.05
N ALA A 492 1.94 -6.28 41.52
CA ALA A 492 1.67 -6.11 42.94
C ALA A 492 0.60 -7.07 43.50
N ASN A 493 -0.23 -7.67 42.64
CA ASN A 493 -1.28 -8.61 43.04
C ASN A 493 -1.70 -9.46 41.84
N ALA A 494 -1.44 -10.77 41.89
CA ALA A 494 -1.77 -11.72 40.83
C ALA A 494 -3.28 -11.82 40.52
N SER A 495 -4.15 -11.40 41.45
CA SER A 495 -5.61 -11.33 41.23
C SER A 495 -6.07 -10.03 40.56
N ALA A 496 -5.23 -9.00 40.51
CA ALA A 496 -5.55 -7.73 39.87
C ALA A 496 -4.92 -7.66 38.47
N THR A 497 -5.74 -7.33 37.47
CA THR A 497 -5.32 -7.18 36.08
C THR A 497 -5.42 -5.74 35.62
N ARG A 498 -4.43 -5.27 34.85
CA ARG A 498 -4.50 -4.02 34.07
C ARG A 498 -4.86 -4.36 32.63
N ARG A 499 -5.68 -3.53 31.99
CA ARG A 499 -5.96 -3.67 30.56
C ARG A 499 -4.82 -3.05 29.73
N SER A 500 -4.28 -3.78 28.75
CA SER A 500 -3.33 -3.23 27.78
C SER A 500 -4.03 -2.17 26.89
N ARG A 501 -3.23 -1.31 26.24
CA ARG A 501 -3.77 -0.40 25.21
C ARG A 501 -4.08 -1.26 23.97
N PRO A 502 -5.25 -1.10 23.31
CA PRO A 502 -5.45 -1.73 22.02
C PRO A 502 -4.46 -1.13 21.01
N LEU A 503 -3.99 -1.95 20.08
CA LEU A 503 -3.15 -1.49 18.97
C LEU A 503 -4.04 -1.16 17.79
N LYS A 504 -3.92 0.06 17.28
CA LYS A 504 -4.77 0.54 16.18
C LYS A 504 -4.05 0.49 14.85
N THR A 505 -4.82 0.54 13.77
CA THR A 505 -4.36 0.66 12.37
C THR A 505 -3.34 1.80 12.24
N ALA A 506 -3.63 2.98 12.81
CA ALA A 506 -2.72 4.13 12.77
C ALA A 506 -1.38 3.95 13.51
N ASP A 507 -1.23 2.91 14.34
CA ASP A 507 -0.03 2.64 15.14
C ASP A 507 0.86 1.55 14.53
N VAL A 508 0.52 0.98 13.37
CA VAL A 508 1.20 -0.20 12.81
C VAL A 508 1.62 -0.04 11.36
N VAL A 509 2.59 -0.84 10.95
CA VAL A 509 2.84 -1.14 9.54
C VAL A 509 2.94 -2.65 9.42
N PHE A 510 2.25 -3.23 8.44
CA PHE A 510 2.41 -4.64 8.12
C PHE A 510 3.69 -4.86 7.31
N SER A 511 4.47 -5.90 7.61
CA SER A 511 5.55 -6.35 6.72
C SER A 511 4.98 -6.90 5.40
N THR A 512 5.83 -7.42 4.51
CA THR A 512 5.35 -8.15 3.31
C THR A 512 4.73 -9.50 3.66
N GLU A 513 5.07 -10.07 4.83
CA GLU A 513 4.50 -11.34 5.36
C GLU A 513 3.38 -11.06 6.38
N GLY A 514 2.73 -9.90 6.30
CA GLY A 514 1.62 -9.53 7.19
C GLY A 514 1.96 -9.43 8.69
N HIS A 515 3.24 -9.32 9.06
CA HIS A 515 3.64 -9.18 10.46
C HIS A 515 3.36 -7.78 11.00
N VAL A 516 2.78 -7.69 12.20
CA VAL A 516 2.43 -6.41 12.84
C VAL A 516 3.67 -5.74 13.44
N LEU A 517 4.15 -4.66 12.82
CA LEU A 517 5.28 -3.86 13.33
C LEU A 517 4.79 -2.51 13.84
N LEU A 518 5.31 -2.04 14.98
CA LEU A 518 4.88 -0.79 15.59
C LEU A 518 5.47 0.43 14.88
N LEU A 519 4.63 1.39 14.50
CA LEU A 519 5.05 2.72 14.04
C LEU A 519 5.48 3.58 15.24
N ASP A 520 6.70 3.32 15.72
CA ASP A 520 7.34 4.15 16.75
C ASP A 520 8.46 4.99 16.11
N HIS A 521 8.13 6.23 15.78
CA HIS A 521 9.11 7.17 15.23
C HIS A 521 10.29 7.44 16.18
N SER A 522 10.14 7.20 17.49
CA SER A 522 11.24 7.37 18.45
C SER A 522 12.31 6.29 18.31
N LEU A 523 11.97 5.09 17.83
CA LEU A 523 12.95 4.05 17.46
C LEU A 523 13.81 4.47 16.26
N PHE A 524 13.21 5.25 15.35
CA PHE A 524 13.86 5.69 14.12
C PHE A 524 14.43 7.12 14.19
N ASP A 525 14.18 7.85 15.28
CA ASP A 525 14.74 9.19 15.49
C ASP A 525 16.28 9.13 15.64
N ARG A 526 16.96 9.86 14.76
CA ARG A 526 18.43 9.93 14.67
C ARG A 526 19.05 10.62 15.88
N SER A 527 18.27 11.31 16.70
CA SER A 527 18.77 11.99 17.91
C SER A 527 19.20 11.02 19.03
N ARG A 528 18.76 9.75 18.99
CA ARG A 528 18.98 8.76 20.05
C ARG A 528 19.80 7.52 19.64
N GLY A 529 20.20 7.39 18.37
CA GLY A 529 20.98 6.23 17.88
C GLY A 529 22.51 6.42 17.95
N PRO A 530 23.31 5.34 18.10
CA PRO A 530 24.78 5.41 18.09
C PRO A 530 25.38 5.95 16.77
N GLY A 531 24.58 5.96 15.69
CA GLY A 531 24.97 6.44 14.36
C GLY A 531 25.17 7.96 14.25
N ALA A 532 24.81 8.75 15.25
CA ALA A 532 25.06 10.20 15.26
C ALA A 532 26.57 10.54 15.23
N ALA A 533 27.44 9.58 15.60
CA ALA A 533 28.89 9.74 15.55
C ALA A 533 29.55 9.26 14.24
N ALA A 534 28.90 8.38 13.46
CA ALA A 534 29.51 7.76 12.28
C ALA A 534 29.29 8.55 10.97
N ASP A 535 28.18 9.29 10.85
CA ASP A 535 27.86 10.09 9.65
C ASP A 535 28.49 11.51 9.66
N ARG A 536 29.41 11.78 10.60
CA ARG A 536 30.08 13.11 10.74
C ARG A 536 31.52 13.18 10.21
N ASN A 537 32.10 12.10 9.71
CA ASN A 537 33.48 12.09 9.21
C ASN A 537 33.57 11.99 7.67
N THR A 538 33.04 13.00 6.99
CA THR A 538 33.65 13.55 5.77
C THR A 538 33.29 15.03 5.73
N PHE A 539 34.30 15.88 5.60
CA PHE A 539 34.31 17.36 5.74
C PHE A 539 34.55 17.88 7.16
N ALA A 540 35.85 17.98 7.47
CA ALA A 540 36.37 18.76 8.59
C ALA A 540 36.31 20.27 8.29
N CYS A 541 35.85 21.06 9.27
CA CYS A 541 36.40 22.37 9.62
C CYS A 541 36.13 22.63 11.12
N GLU A 542 37.07 23.35 11.74
CA GLU A 542 37.41 23.36 13.17
C GLU A 542 36.45 24.11 14.14
N ASN A 543 36.47 23.64 15.40
CA ASN A 543 36.38 24.35 16.69
C ASN A 543 35.17 25.27 17.02
N VAL A 544 34.42 24.95 18.10
CA VAL A 544 34.58 25.48 19.48
C VAL A 544 33.45 24.92 20.39
N ARG A 545 33.80 24.64 21.65
CA ARG A 545 33.01 24.08 22.77
C ARG A 545 31.80 24.94 23.20
N SER A 546 30.72 24.31 23.71
CA SER A 546 30.22 24.51 25.10
C SER A 546 28.83 23.90 25.40
N HIS A 547 28.79 23.27 26.59
CA HIS A 547 27.71 23.09 27.59
C HIS A 547 26.34 22.46 27.28
N ALA A 548 26.09 21.41 28.08
CA ALA A 548 24.86 20.68 28.28
C ALA A 548 23.79 21.48 29.05
N ALA A 549 22.51 21.25 28.70
CA ALA A 549 21.38 21.49 29.59
C ALA A 549 20.26 20.48 29.26
N ALA A 550 19.77 19.80 30.30
CA ALA A 550 18.68 18.84 30.25
C ALA A 550 17.35 19.49 29.82
N SER A 551 16.57 18.80 28.97
CA SER A 551 15.20 19.22 28.61
C SER A 551 14.16 18.15 28.97
N ARG A 552 13.07 18.65 29.56
CA ARG A 552 11.86 17.93 30.01
C ARG A 552 11.08 17.33 28.83
N PRO A 553 10.29 16.26 29.03
CA PRO A 553 9.53 15.62 27.97
C PRO A 553 8.37 16.51 27.50
N THR A 554 8.40 16.93 26.24
CA THR A 554 7.25 17.48 25.53
C THR A 554 6.37 16.33 25.06
N THR A 555 5.09 16.32 25.44
CA THR A 555 4.06 15.46 24.87
C THR A 555 3.97 15.69 23.36
N GLU A 556 4.47 14.75 22.56
CA GLU A 556 4.32 14.74 21.12
C GLU A 556 2.86 14.42 20.75
N ILE A 557 2.22 15.31 19.98
CA ILE A 557 0.93 15.04 19.37
C ILE A 557 1.20 14.17 18.15
N SER A 558 0.78 12.90 18.18
CA SER A 558 0.84 12.00 17.02
C SER A 558 -0.23 12.40 16.01
N TYR A 559 0.17 12.74 14.78
CA TYR A 559 -0.72 13.02 13.65
C TYR A 559 -0.65 11.86 12.67
N VAL A 560 -1.81 11.41 12.16
CA VAL A 560 -1.85 10.47 11.03
C VAL A 560 -1.40 11.24 9.78
N PRO A 561 -0.30 10.86 9.11
CA PRO A 561 0.08 11.51 7.87
C PRO A 561 -1.03 11.33 6.81
N ILE A 562 -1.12 12.25 5.86
CA ILE A 562 -2.10 12.21 4.77
C ILE A 562 -1.40 12.03 3.42
N GLY A 563 -1.95 11.15 2.59
CA GLY A 563 -1.53 10.93 1.22
C GLY A 563 -2.28 11.88 0.30
N VAL A 564 -1.54 12.66 -0.47
CA VAL A 564 -2.08 13.45 -1.58
C VAL A 564 -1.60 12.80 -2.86
N SER A 565 -2.45 11.97 -3.44
CA SER A 565 -2.19 11.33 -4.73
C SER A 565 -2.71 12.21 -5.85
N VAL A 566 -1.87 12.49 -6.84
CA VAL A 566 -2.23 13.30 -8.00
C VAL A 566 -2.16 12.45 -9.25
N ARG A 567 -3.23 12.50 -10.04
CA ARG A 567 -3.38 11.83 -11.32
C ARG A 567 -3.66 12.83 -12.43
N GLN A 568 -3.25 12.52 -13.65
CA GLN A 568 -3.66 13.20 -14.87
C GLN A 568 -4.29 12.16 -15.78
N ARG A 569 -5.57 12.33 -16.13
CA ARG A 569 -6.37 11.25 -16.73
C ARG A 569 -6.28 9.96 -15.88
N ASP A 570 -5.87 8.86 -16.50
CA ASP A 570 -5.65 7.58 -15.84
C ASP A 570 -4.22 7.39 -15.33
N ALA A 571 -3.32 8.37 -15.47
CA ALA A 571 -1.91 8.26 -15.10
C ALA A 571 -1.61 8.86 -13.72
N HIS A 572 -0.94 8.13 -12.83
CA HIS A 572 -0.41 8.70 -11.59
C HIS A 572 0.81 9.56 -11.86
N VAL A 573 0.82 10.70 -11.20
CA VAL A 573 1.88 11.70 -11.29
C VAL A 573 2.75 11.57 -10.04
N ALA A 574 2.18 11.80 -8.86
CA ALA A 574 2.93 11.73 -7.62
C ALA A 574 2.02 11.49 -6.42
N THR A 575 2.57 10.83 -5.40
CA THR A 575 2.01 10.84 -4.04
C THR A 575 2.89 11.70 -3.13
N MET A 576 2.27 12.63 -2.44
CA MET A 576 2.95 13.53 -1.49
C MET A 576 2.43 13.29 -0.07
N VAL A 577 3.31 13.48 0.91
CA VAL A 577 2.90 13.53 2.32
C VAL A 577 2.40 14.93 2.64
N ALA A 578 1.18 15.00 3.18
CA ALA A 578 0.59 16.22 3.66
C ALA A 578 0.28 16.13 5.15
N ALA A 579 0.35 17.28 5.83
CA ALA A 579 -0.08 17.42 7.21
C ALA A 579 -1.58 17.77 7.28
N PRO A 580 -2.39 17.06 8.07
CA PRO A 580 -3.78 17.43 8.29
C PRO A 580 -3.94 18.78 8.98
N ALA A 581 -5.07 19.43 8.72
CA ALA A 581 -5.61 20.44 9.63
C ALA A 581 -6.29 19.79 10.83
N THR A 582 -6.08 20.36 12.01
CA THR A 582 -6.80 19.98 13.24
C THR A 582 -8.26 20.44 13.26
N PHE A 583 -8.71 21.07 12.18
CA PHE A 583 -10.05 21.59 11.96
C PHE A 583 -10.55 21.16 10.58
N GLY A 584 -11.84 21.36 10.31
CA GLY A 584 -12.45 20.87 9.08
C GLY A 584 -12.72 19.37 9.10
N MET A 585 -13.10 18.84 7.94
CA MET A 585 -13.28 17.39 7.76
C MET A 585 -11.95 16.70 8.00
N GLN A 586 -11.92 15.81 8.99
CA GLN A 586 -10.74 15.02 9.30
C GLN A 586 -10.63 13.86 8.31
N LEU A 587 -9.51 13.82 7.59
CA LEU A 587 -9.09 12.66 6.82
C LEU A 587 -8.45 11.69 7.81
N GLY A 588 -9.23 10.77 8.36
CA GLY A 588 -8.75 9.70 9.23
C GLY A 588 -8.84 8.32 8.56
N PRO A 589 -8.41 7.24 9.25
CA PRO A 589 -8.59 5.85 8.79
C PRO A 589 -10.06 5.47 8.54
N LEU A 590 -10.99 6.17 9.18
CA LEU A 590 -12.44 6.05 8.99
C LEU A 590 -13.01 7.09 8.00
N GLY A 591 -12.16 7.91 7.39
CA GLY A 591 -12.54 9.10 6.61
C GLY A 591 -12.82 8.82 5.14
N VAL A 592 -13.63 9.69 4.54
CA VAL A 592 -13.98 9.67 3.11
C VAL A 592 -12.79 10.16 2.28
N VAL A 593 -12.41 9.41 1.25
CA VAL A 593 -11.49 9.88 0.20
C VAL A 593 -12.16 11.00 -0.58
N VAL A 594 -11.50 12.15 -0.68
CA VAL A 594 -11.98 13.25 -1.55
C VAL A 594 -11.18 13.21 -2.84
N GLU A 595 -11.86 12.78 -3.91
CA GLU A 595 -11.33 12.81 -5.27
C GLU A 595 -12.05 13.87 -6.10
N ALA A 596 -11.31 14.86 -6.61
CA ALA A 596 -11.86 15.89 -7.48
C ALA A 596 -10.77 16.52 -8.36
N PRO A 597 -11.13 17.19 -9.47
CA PRO A 597 -10.17 17.91 -10.29
C PRO A 597 -9.31 18.89 -9.50
N LEU A 598 -8.03 18.95 -9.81
CA LEU A 598 -7.07 19.86 -9.21
C LEU A 598 -7.19 21.24 -9.85
N SER A 599 -7.39 22.26 -9.02
CA SER A 599 -7.19 23.65 -9.41
C SER A 599 -5.86 24.16 -8.85
N LEU A 600 -4.88 24.28 -9.75
CA LEU A 600 -3.56 24.85 -9.45
C LEU A 600 -3.64 26.37 -9.54
N LEU A 601 -3.87 27.04 -8.42
CA LEU A 601 -3.78 28.50 -8.33
C LEU A 601 -2.37 28.95 -7.90
N LEU A 602 -1.32 28.26 -8.38
CA LEU A 602 0.08 28.57 -8.08
C LEU A 602 0.74 29.37 -9.22
N ALA A 603 0.93 30.67 -8.97
CA ALA A 603 1.76 31.64 -9.69
C ALA A 603 2.23 31.29 -11.13
N VAL A 604 1.66 31.99 -12.10
CA VAL A 604 2.42 32.54 -13.24
C VAL A 604 3.51 33.44 -12.64
N PRO A 605 4.79 33.32 -13.03
CA PRO A 605 5.90 34.07 -12.40
C PRO A 605 5.79 35.59 -12.48
N SER A 606 4.88 36.14 -13.28
CA SER A 606 4.85 37.55 -13.69
C SER A 606 3.82 38.46 -12.99
N GLU A 607 3.07 38.01 -11.98
CA GLU A 607 2.02 38.83 -11.32
C GLU A 607 2.14 38.90 -9.79
N PRO A 608 2.08 40.10 -9.15
CA PRO A 608 2.18 40.25 -7.70
C PRO A 608 0.87 39.81 -6.99
N HIS A 609 0.97 38.75 -6.17
CA HIS A 609 0.05 38.39 -5.06
C HIS A 609 -1.44 38.64 -5.32
N SER A 610 -2.00 37.96 -6.32
CA SER A 610 -3.46 38.00 -6.53
C SER A 610 -4.19 37.40 -5.31
N ALA A 611 -5.31 38.02 -4.92
CA ALA A 611 -6.15 37.58 -3.79
C ALA A 611 -6.61 36.12 -3.90
N LEU A 612 -6.61 35.57 -5.12
CA LEU A 612 -6.96 34.19 -5.44
C LEU A 612 -5.90 33.17 -4.98
N GLN A 613 -4.61 33.52 -5.05
CA GLN A 613 -3.50 32.61 -4.68
C GLN A 613 -3.44 32.32 -3.18
N GLU A 614 -3.90 33.26 -2.36
CA GLU A 614 -3.96 33.08 -0.91
C GLU A 614 -5.36 32.72 -0.41
N ALA A 615 -6.42 32.94 -1.21
CA ALA A 615 -7.82 32.78 -0.81
C ALA A 615 -8.18 33.49 0.51
N CYS A 616 -7.60 34.67 0.73
CA CYS A 616 -7.85 35.47 1.94
C CYS A 616 -9.06 36.41 1.82
N ALA A 617 -9.68 36.49 0.64
CA ALA A 617 -10.86 37.29 0.34
C ALA A 617 -11.86 36.46 -0.50
N PRO A 618 -13.17 36.79 -0.46
CA PRO A 618 -14.19 36.07 -1.22
C PRO A 618 -13.83 35.92 -2.71
N ILE A 619 -14.03 34.71 -3.25
CA ILE A 619 -13.72 34.41 -4.65
C ILE A 619 -14.73 35.11 -5.58
N PRO A 620 -14.27 35.97 -6.51
CA PRO A 620 -15.14 36.65 -7.47
C PRO A 620 -15.96 35.65 -8.29
N LEU A 621 -17.20 36.03 -8.66
CA LEU A 621 -18.12 35.18 -9.42
C LEU A 621 -17.49 34.62 -10.70
N ALA A 622 -16.74 35.45 -11.43
CA ALA A 622 -16.04 35.06 -12.67
C ALA A 622 -14.99 33.94 -12.46
N GLN A 623 -14.48 33.79 -11.24
CA GLN A 623 -13.43 32.82 -10.90
C GLN A 623 -13.95 31.62 -10.11
N ARG A 624 -15.25 31.56 -9.78
CA ARG A 624 -15.84 30.41 -9.07
C ARG A 624 -15.80 29.12 -9.87
N ALA A 625 -15.77 29.19 -11.20
CA ALA A 625 -15.58 28.03 -12.06
C ALA A 625 -14.25 27.29 -11.79
N LEU A 626 -13.22 28.02 -11.35
CA LEU A 626 -11.91 27.45 -11.00
C LEU A 626 -11.91 26.75 -9.63
N VAL A 627 -12.97 26.89 -8.83
CA VAL A 627 -13.04 26.40 -7.45
C VAL A 627 -14.14 25.35 -7.28
N ARG A 628 -15.32 25.59 -7.87
CA ARG A 628 -16.50 24.77 -7.68
C ARG A 628 -16.26 23.33 -8.14
N GLY A 629 -16.44 22.37 -7.22
CA GLY A 629 -16.25 20.94 -7.50
C GLY A 629 -14.79 20.51 -7.60
N ARG A 630 -13.83 21.32 -7.15
CA ARG A 630 -12.39 21.07 -7.31
C ARG A 630 -11.66 20.97 -5.97
N VAL A 631 -10.54 20.25 -5.93
CA VAL A 631 -9.51 20.40 -4.89
C VAL A 631 -8.68 21.61 -5.25
N VAL A 632 -8.60 22.60 -4.35
CA VAL A 632 -7.95 23.88 -4.67
C VAL A 632 -6.62 24.00 -3.94
N MET A 633 -5.55 24.21 -4.71
CA MET A 633 -4.21 24.41 -4.17
C MET A 633 -3.88 25.90 -4.05
N VAL A 634 -3.57 26.35 -2.83
CA VAL A 634 -3.31 27.76 -2.48
C VAL A 634 -2.03 27.93 -1.67
N ARG A 635 -1.48 29.14 -1.65
CA ARG A 635 -0.30 29.46 -0.83
C ARG A 635 -0.72 29.74 0.61
N ARG A 636 0.17 29.39 1.55
CA ARG A 636 0.03 29.72 2.98
C ARG A 636 -0.32 31.19 3.22
N GLY A 637 0.29 32.14 2.52
CA GLY A 637 -0.09 33.55 2.56
C GLY A 637 -0.11 34.19 3.95
N SER A 638 -0.93 35.22 4.12
CA SER A 638 -0.97 36.11 5.29
C SER A 638 -2.12 35.88 6.27
N CYS A 639 -3.24 35.29 5.84
CA CYS A 639 -4.41 35.05 6.69
C CYS A 639 -4.46 33.64 7.30
N ALA A 640 -5.34 33.44 8.29
CA ALA A 640 -5.55 32.17 8.96
C ALA A 640 -5.97 31.04 8.00
N PHE A 641 -5.53 29.81 8.28
CA PHE A 641 -5.82 28.64 7.45
C PHE A 641 -7.32 28.31 7.40
N ALA A 642 -8.02 28.37 8.54
CA ALA A 642 -9.46 28.17 8.62
C ALA A 642 -10.24 29.16 7.74
N ARG A 643 -9.82 30.44 7.73
CA ARG A 643 -10.42 31.46 6.87
C ARG A 643 -10.29 31.15 5.38
N LYS A 644 -9.13 30.65 4.94
CA LYS A 644 -8.93 30.24 3.54
C LYS A 644 -9.85 29.09 3.16
N ALA A 645 -9.92 28.09 4.03
CA ALA A 645 -10.75 26.92 3.81
C ALA A 645 -12.24 27.31 3.73
N MET A 646 -12.70 28.20 4.60
CA MET A 646 -14.05 28.78 4.55
C MET A 646 -14.34 29.48 3.23
N VAL A 647 -13.47 30.39 2.80
CA VAL A 647 -13.62 31.15 1.54
C VAL A 647 -13.71 30.21 0.33
N LEU A 648 -12.86 29.19 0.27
CA LEU A 648 -12.85 28.22 -0.83
C LEU A 648 -14.07 27.30 -0.80
N GLN A 649 -14.45 26.83 0.38
CA GLN A 649 -15.66 26.02 0.57
C GLN A 649 -16.93 26.78 0.16
N GLU A 650 -17.06 28.05 0.53
CA GLU A 650 -18.20 28.90 0.15
C GLU A 650 -18.27 29.11 -1.37
N ALA A 651 -17.12 29.10 -2.04
CA ALA A 651 -17.02 29.12 -3.50
C ALA A 651 -17.20 27.72 -4.15
N GLY A 652 -17.42 26.67 -3.36
CA GLY A 652 -17.77 25.33 -3.80
C GLY A 652 -16.59 24.35 -3.90
N ALA A 653 -15.44 24.63 -3.28
CA ALA A 653 -14.32 23.69 -3.24
C ALA A 653 -14.73 22.37 -2.56
N MET A 654 -14.16 21.26 -3.02
CA MET A 654 -14.33 19.94 -2.39
C MET A 654 -13.22 19.61 -1.40
N GLY A 655 -12.07 20.26 -1.51
CA GLY A 655 -10.91 20.09 -0.62
C GLY A 655 -9.89 21.21 -0.82
N VAL A 656 -9.00 21.41 0.15
CA VAL A 656 -8.01 22.50 0.13
C VAL A 656 -6.60 21.97 0.42
N VAL A 657 -5.66 22.28 -0.49
CA VAL A 657 -4.23 21.97 -0.32
C VAL A 657 -3.45 23.27 -0.13
N ILE A 658 -2.86 23.45 1.05
CA ILE A 658 -2.08 24.64 1.39
C ILE A 658 -0.60 24.36 1.17
N VAL A 659 0.05 25.17 0.34
CA VAL A 659 1.49 25.07 0.09
C VAL A 659 2.25 25.92 1.10
N ASN A 660 3.07 25.27 1.93
CA ASN A 660 3.90 25.95 2.89
C ASN A 660 5.16 26.55 2.24
N ASN A 661 5.16 27.87 2.04
CA ASN A 661 6.21 28.65 1.40
C ASN A 661 7.20 29.34 2.37
N LYS A 662 7.14 29.04 3.67
CA LYS A 662 8.09 29.60 4.66
C LYS A 662 9.44 28.87 4.54
N LYS A 663 10.53 29.60 4.33
CA LYS A 663 11.89 29.04 4.37
C LYS A 663 12.16 28.47 5.76
N THR A 664 12.21 27.14 5.89
CA THR A 664 12.81 26.48 7.06
C THR A 664 14.32 26.63 6.99
N PRO A 665 15.03 26.98 8.08
CA PRO A 665 16.49 26.95 8.08
C PRO A 665 16.94 25.52 7.73
N MET A 666 17.68 25.37 6.63
CA MET A 666 18.34 24.11 6.29
C MET A 666 19.49 23.91 7.27
N SER A 667 19.28 23.11 8.32
CA SER A 667 20.41 22.46 9.00
C SER A 667 20.76 21.20 8.22
N PRO A 668 22.02 21.05 7.74
CA PRO A 668 22.44 19.82 7.08
C PRO A 668 22.41 18.69 8.11
N GLY A 669 21.51 17.72 7.91
CA GLY A 669 21.38 16.54 8.77
C GLY A 669 19.98 16.27 9.34
N ASN A 670 19.07 17.25 9.33
CA ASN A 670 17.68 17.04 9.76
C ASN A 670 16.77 16.80 8.55
N SER A 671 16.72 15.55 8.09
CA SER A 671 15.66 15.05 7.20
C SER A 671 14.45 14.52 7.98
N ALA A 672 14.41 14.70 9.30
CA ALA A 672 13.35 14.22 10.17
C ALA A 672 12.15 15.19 10.17
N GLY A 673 10.99 14.69 9.74
CA GLY A 673 9.68 15.11 10.22
C GLY A 673 9.16 16.48 9.80
N ARG A 674 8.50 16.56 8.64
CA ARG A 674 7.55 17.65 8.33
C ARG A 674 6.31 17.53 9.23
N GLN A 675 6.41 17.95 10.49
CA GLN A 675 5.23 18.14 11.35
C GLN A 675 4.80 19.61 11.31
N TYR A 676 4.02 19.98 10.29
CA TYR A 676 3.33 21.27 10.27
C TYR A 676 1.94 21.09 10.88
N VAL A 677 1.76 21.55 12.11
CA VAL A 677 0.43 21.55 12.73
C VAL A 677 -0.34 22.75 12.20
N MET A 678 -1.40 22.48 11.44
CA MET A 678 -2.40 23.49 11.11
C MET A 678 -3.44 23.54 12.22
N MET A 679 -3.22 24.45 13.18
CA MET A 679 -4.19 24.75 14.23
C MET A 679 -5.29 25.68 13.72
N ASP A 680 -6.47 25.56 14.34
CA ASP A 680 -7.57 26.49 14.14
C ASP A 680 -7.17 27.90 14.61
N ASP A 681 -7.88 28.92 14.13
CA ASP A 681 -7.68 30.28 14.58
C ASP A 681 -8.32 30.56 15.95
N ARG A 682 -7.94 31.69 16.55
CA ARG A 682 -8.47 32.13 17.85
C ARG A 682 -9.98 32.38 17.84
N GLN A 683 -10.59 32.51 16.66
CA GLN A 683 -12.02 32.73 16.47
C GLN A 683 -12.80 31.42 16.28
N ARG A 684 -12.10 30.26 16.29
CA ARG A 684 -12.67 28.93 16.05
C ARG A 684 -13.41 28.81 14.73
N LEU A 685 -12.96 29.52 13.68
CA LEU A 685 -13.59 29.46 12.36
C LEU A 685 -13.53 28.06 11.75
N GLY A 686 -12.55 27.25 12.13
CA GLY A 686 -12.33 25.89 11.65
C GLY A 686 -13.46 24.91 11.97
N ALA A 687 -14.30 25.19 12.98
CA ALA A 687 -15.48 24.37 13.29
C ALA A 687 -16.55 24.41 12.16
N ASN A 688 -16.54 25.45 11.33
CA ASN A 688 -17.48 25.62 10.21
C ASN A 688 -16.93 25.10 8.87
N VAL A 689 -15.66 24.70 8.85
CA VAL A 689 -15.05 24.04 7.69
C VAL A 689 -15.58 22.61 7.64
N LYS A 690 -16.06 22.19 6.47
CA LYS A 690 -16.66 20.88 6.17
C LYS A 690 -15.92 20.13 5.06
N VAL A 691 -14.92 20.76 4.45
CA VAL A 691 -14.02 20.14 3.47
C VAL A 691 -12.70 19.75 4.14
N PRO A 692 -11.97 18.76 3.62
CA PRO A 692 -10.64 18.43 4.13
C PRO A 692 -9.64 19.54 3.78
N VAL A 693 -8.74 19.81 4.72
CA VAL A 693 -7.68 20.80 4.57
C VAL A 693 -6.34 20.16 4.91
N VAL A 694 -5.41 20.20 3.96
CA VAL A 694 -4.10 19.56 4.09
C VAL A 694 -2.99 20.53 3.72
N MET A 695 -1.78 20.32 4.24
CA MET A 695 -0.61 21.14 3.92
C MET A 695 0.51 20.31 3.33
N ILE A 696 0.99 20.70 2.16
CA ILE A 696 2.18 20.15 1.53
C ILE A 696 3.34 21.14 1.60
N SER A 697 4.57 20.66 1.42
CA SER A 697 5.72 21.55 1.37
C SER A 697 5.82 22.27 0.03
N MET A 698 6.58 23.37 0.00
CA MET A 698 6.94 24.02 -1.27
C MET A 698 7.73 23.10 -2.21
N ALA A 699 8.53 22.18 -1.68
CA ALA A 699 9.30 21.24 -2.50
C ALA A 699 8.36 20.24 -3.20
N ASP A 700 7.37 19.70 -2.50
CA ASP A 700 6.40 18.76 -3.10
C ASP A 700 5.51 19.48 -4.13
N ALA A 701 5.09 20.71 -3.82
CA ALA A 701 4.33 21.53 -4.77
C ALA A 701 5.14 21.90 -6.02
N ALA A 702 6.45 22.16 -5.88
CA ALA A 702 7.33 22.43 -7.01
C ALA A 702 7.56 21.17 -7.86
N GLU A 703 7.74 20.02 -7.21
CA GLU A 703 7.90 18.73 -7.88
C GLU A 703 6.64 18.34 -8.66
N LEU A 704 5.45 18.49 -8.05
CA LEU A 704 4.20 18.27 -8.74
C LEU A 704 4.09 19.14 -10.00
N ARG A 705 4.41 20.44 -9.91
CA ARG A 705 4.39 21.33 -11.07
C ARG A 705 5.37 20.88 -12.16
N ARG A 706 6.58 20.45 -11.78
CA ARG A 706 7.58 19.95 -12.72
C ARG A 706 7.06 18.73 -13.48
N GLN A 707 6.48 17.77 -12.77
CA GLN A 707 5.97 16.54 -13.38
C GLN A 707 4.77 16.78 -14.31
N LEU A 708 3.87 17.68 -13.93
CA LEU A 708 2.74 18.07 -14.77
C LEU A 708 3.21 18.74 -16.08
N VAL A 709 4.22 19.63 -16.01
CA VAL A 709 4.78 20.28 -17.20
C VAL A 709 5.46 19.28 -18.14
N LEU A 710 6.28 18.36 -17.59
CA LEU A 710 6.96 17.33 -18.37
C LEU A 710 5.96 16.42 -19.10
N ARG A 711 4.81 16.12 -18.49
CA ARG A 711 3.77 15.32 -19.14
C ARG A 711 3.05 16.05 -20.28
N THR A 712 2.69 17.32 -20.10
CA THR A 712 2.14 18.11 -21.21
C THR A 712 3.11 18.21 -22.40
N GLN A 713 4.42 18.17 -22.15
CA GLN A 713 5.44 18.14 -23.22
C GLN A 713 5.55 16.74 -23.86
N ALA A 714 5.58 15.67 -23.08
CA ALA A 714 5.65 14.30 -23.59
C ALA A 714 4.40 13.92 -24.42
N GLU A 715 3.21 14.35 -24.00
CA GLU A 715 1.97 14.14 -24.76
C GLU A 715 2.00 14.90 -26.11
N SER A 716 2.55 16.13 -26.13
CA SER A 716 2.72 16.87 -27.38
C SER A 716 3.69 16.18 -28.36
N ASP A 717 4.74 15.52 -27.84
CA ASP A 717 5.70 14.78 -28.66
C ASP A 717 5.14 13.45 -29.19
N ASP A 718 4.31 12.74 -28.40
CA ASP A 718 3.62 11.52 -28.83
C ASP A 718 2.50 11.84 -29.86
N ASP A 719 1.73 12.91 -29.67
CA ASP A 719 0.73 13.37 -30.65
C ASP A 719 1.39 13.84 -31.96
N LEU A 720 2.59 14.42 -31.89
CA LEU A 720 3.43 14.76 -33.04
C LEU A 720 4.01 13.51 -33.74
N ALA A 721 4.27 12.44 -33.01
CA ALA A 721 4.73 11.17 -33.56
C ALA A 721 3.57 10.39 -34.23
N ASP A 722 2.39 10.38 -33.62
CA ASP A 722 1.20 9.70 -34.13
C ASP A 722 0.59 10.44 -35.34
N SER A 723 0.65 11.78 -35.35
CA SER A 723 0.30 12.58 -36.54
C SER A 723 1.28 12.39 -37.70
N ARG A 724 2.57 12.18 -37.44
CA ARG A 724 3.56 11.80 -38.47
C ARG A 724 3.32 10.39 -39.03
N ASN A 725 2.90 9.44 -38.20
CA ASN A 725 2.52 8.09 -38.63
C ASN A 725 1.18 8.07 -39.40
N ARG A 726 0.21 8.92 -39.05
CA ARG A 726 -1.02 9.11 -39.84
C ARG A 726 -0.75 9.82 -41.18
N ALA A 727 0.18 10.77 -41.20
CA ALA A 727 0.57 11.48 -42.42
C ALA A 727 1.33 10.60 -43.43
N THR A 728 2.02 9.53 -42.99
CA THR A 728 2.64 8.54 -43.88
C THR A 728 1.67 7.47 -44.38
N VAL A 729 0.53 7.26 -43.73
CA VAL A 729 -0.52 6.31 -44.17
C VAL A 729 -1.52 6.95 -45.14
N ASN A 730 -1.75 8.27 -45.09
CA ASN A 730 -2.73 8.96 -45.93
C ASN A 730 -2.17 9.60 -47.23
N ARG A 731 -1.07 9.07 -47.78
CA ARG A 731 -0.53 9.52 -49.08
C ARG A 731 -0.91 8.58 -50.22
N SER A 732 -2.21 8.29 -50.33
CA SER A 732 -2.87 7.81 -51.54
C SER A 732 -4.36 8.05 -51.38
N ASP A 733 -4.86 9.19 -51.85
CA ASP A 733 -6.09 9.32 -52.65
C ASP A 733 -6.51 10.80 -52.75
N ASP A 734 -7.25 11.07 -53.82
CA ASP A 734 -7.35 12.31 -54.59
C ASP A 734 -8.16 13.49 -54.00
N GLU A 735 -7.79 14.66 -54.53
CA GLU A 735 -8.58 15.83 -54.97
C GLU A 735 -10.00 16.13 -54.42
N ARG A 736 -10.15 17.42 -54.06
CA ARG A 736 -11.13 18.43 -54.57
C ARG A 736 -12.15 19.03 -53.59
N SER A 737 -12.24 20.37 -53.71
CA SER A 737 -13.34 21.31 -53.47
C SER A 737 -13.42 22.08 -52.14
N GLU A 738 -13.78 23.36 -52.32
CA GLU A 738 -13.67 24.54 -51.46
C GLU A 738 -14.89 24.75 -50.53
N ASP A 739 -14.71 25.73 -49.63
CA ASP A 739 -15.69 26.53 -48.89
C ASP A 739 -16.40 25.94 -47.66
N SER A 740 -15.98 26.38 -46.47
CA SER A 740 -16.75 27.35 -45.65
C SER A 740 -16.06 27.58 -44.30
N GLU A 741 -15.86 28.86 -43.97
CA GLU A 741 -15.46 29.35 -42.64
C GLU A 741 -16.50 28.95 -41.58
N ASP A 742 -16.08 28.23 -40.54
CA ASP A 742 -16.80 28.18 -39.26
C ASP A 742 -15.83 27.87 -38.11
N GLU A 743 -15.82 28.81 -37.15
CA GLU A 743 -15.41 28.75 -35.74
C GLU A 743 -14.35 27.73 -35.30
N LEU A 744 -13.11 28.21 -35.20
CA LEU A 744 -12.04 27.65 -34.36
C LEU A 744 -12.40 27.81 -32.85
N GLU A 745 -13.24 26.91 -32.32
CA GLU A 745 -13.13 26.53 -30.91
C GLU A 745 -12.00 25.49 -30.78
N SER A 746 -10.82 25.98 -30.39
CA SER A 746 -9.71 25.13 -29.97
C SER A 746 -10.13 24.30 -28.76
N LYS A 747 -10.52 23.03 -28.98
CA LYS A 747 -10.53 22.01 -27.93
C LYS A 747 -9.10 21.83 -27.42
N GLU A 748 -8.77 22.48 -26.31
CA GLU A 748 -7.70 22.02 -25.44
C GLU A 748 -8.09 20.65 -24.88
N GLU A 749 -7.74 19.56 -25.58
CA GLU A 749 -7.78 18.20 -25.02
C GLU A 749 -6.60 17.96 -24.06
N GLY A 750 -6.35 18.91 -23.15
CA GLY A 750 -5.50 18.67 -21.98
C GLY A 750 -6.30 17.87 -20.96
N GLY A 751 -5.91 16.62 -20.69
CA GLY A 751 -6.61 15.78 -19.71
C GLY A 751 -6.71 16.44 -18.33
N GLU A 752 -7.91 16.45 -17.74
CA GLU A 752 -8.14 17.06 -16.43
C GLU A 752 -7.28 16.37 -15.35
N ILE A 753 -6.54 17.16 -14.58
CA ILE A 753 -5.72 16.68 -13.45
C ILE A 753 -6.65 16.44 -12.27
N VAL A 754 -6.56 15.30 -11.62
CA VAL A 754 -7.38 14.87 -10.49
C VAL A 754 -6.51 14.67 -9.25
N VAL A 755 -6.96 15.14 -8.09
CA VAL A 755 -6.31 14.87 -6.79
C VAL A 755 -7.22 14.02 -5.94
N ALA A 756 -6.65 12.95 -5.38
CA ALA A 756 -7.23 12.20 -4.28
C ALA A 756 -6.54 12.59 -2.97
N LEU A 757 -7.35 13.02 -2.00
CA LEU A 757 -6.94 13.26 -0.62
C LEU A 757 -7.41 12.07 0.22
N SER A 758 -6.47 11.32 0.80
CA SER A 758 -6.76 10.16 1.64
C SER A 758 -5.79 10.10 2.81
N ALA A 759 -6.27 9.73 3.99
CA ALA A 759 -5.35 9.31 5.05
C ALA A 759 -4.53 8.12 4.53
N TRP A 760 -3.24 8.06 4.88
CA TRP A 760 -2.51 6.81 4.71
C TRP A 760 -3.21 5.81 5.63
N LEU A 761 -3.67 4.70 5.06
CA LEU A 761 -3.97 3.54 5.87
C LEU A 761 -2.60 3.02 6.31
N HIS A 762 -2.42 2.84 7.60
CA HIS A 762 -1.21 2.30 8.19
C HIS A 762 -1.44 0.83 8.50
#